data_AF-A0A936GDC3-F1
#
_entry.id   AF-A0A936GDC3-F1
#
_cell.length_a   1.000
_cell.length_b   1.000
_cell.length_c   1.000
_cell.angle_alpha   90.00
_cell.angle_beta   90.00
_cell.angle_gamma   90.00
#
_symmetry.space_group_name_H-M   'P 1'
#
loop_
_entity.id
_entity.type
_entity.pdbx_description
1 polymer ?
#
loop_
_entity_poly.entity_id
_entity_poly.type
_entity_poly.pdbx_seq_one_letter_code
_entity_poly.pdbx_strand_id
1 'polypeptide(L)'
;MRILLIQPIVFTDVEYRVALSVPYLGIKSLFAPHALATIAALTPPEHEVVIFDEAIEGEIEKASFTIKDFDIVGVHITTNLVDRCFQIASYFEVNAPKVYRVAGGIGISLISKEKTECFQSLFYGEAEETWVSFISDFIDNNPSKIYRKYTHPNMEQVPIPRWDLIKNNISKYGTVPIQTTRGCPFDCNFCNVIYTYGRKMRFKTIAQVIEEVKYLYSLGVKNLFFADDNFAGNKKYCKDLLKQLKTLNNSFKVPLTFMTQLDITIAQDDELLELLADSNFVEVMIGIESINVSSLLEVNKLQNTKNDITDAVLKIQSYGISVFAHMIAGFDNDTVDTFEHIELFFKKANLTEYLLHPLMAPPGTKLWYKYKRESRVIDVESTVLKNSTDIVPNIVPKSMSRVELMGGLLSFWNKVSDVEHNFLRAQAYIDGIQRIPNIKNPGIAELMKMRKEIFNTFIYFSFKANKKDRSAFLKLIRKMIKKSPLLVNRVIFLYTNYLMGVKRVKIYTNMLSEQIKNESKSDFSLNILNSDVPISENIIKNISEIFHFTSDIIIEHLTSKELAQDVLIESVTDFNDLFGADFIEFDTHQKQNLRVCTVRVINSGDWKGNKESKEKENVISKGLNLDNHQDLLNILDNNIRFKNQLLTK
;
A
#
# COMPACT_ATOMS: atom_id res chain seq x y z
N MET A 1 0.50 -10.74 -32.60
CA MET A 1 1.54 -9.85 -32.09
C MET A 1 2.30 -10.53 -30.96
N ARG A 2 3.52 -10.10 -30.68
CA ARG A 2 4.34 -10.53 -29.55
C ARG A 2 4.49 -9.37 -28.57
N ILE A 3 4.13 -9.60 -27.31
CA ILE A 3 4.07 -8.59 -26.26
C ILE A 3 5.04 -8.99 -25.14
N LEU A 4 5.94 -8.07 -24.78
CA LEU A 4 6.85 -8.23 -23.66
C LEU A 4 6.35 -7.38 -22.48
N LEU A 5 6.08 -8.00 -21.33
CA LEU A 5 5.72 -7.34 -20.09
C LEU A 5 6.89 -7.42 -19.11
N ILE A 6 7.44 -6.29 -18.71
CA ILE A 6 8.63 -6.21 -17.87
C ILE A 6 8.23 -5.79 -16.45
N GLN A 7 8.63 -6.60 -15.48
CA GLN A 7 8.67 -6.24 -14.06
C GLN A 7 10.08 -5.74 -13.74
N PRO A 8 10.28 -4.42 -13.57
CA PRO A 8 11.60 -3.87 -13.31
C PRO A 8 12.08 -4.21 -11.90
N ILE A 9 13.40 -4.14 -11.69
CA ILE A 9 14.01 -4.13 -10.36
C ILE A 9 15.18 -3.15 -10.31
N VAL A 10 15.43 -2.60 -9.14
CA VAL A 10 16.72 -1.97 -8.84
C VAL A 10 17.49 -2.94 -7.95
N PHE A 11 18.67 -3.39 -8.35
CA PHE A 11 19.44 -4.40 -7.59
C PHE A 11 19.93 -3.91 -6.21
N THR A 12 19.84 -2.62 -5.95
CA THR A 12 20.06 -2.03 -4.62
C THR A 12 18.80 -1.98 -3.75
N ASP A 13 17.63 -2.34 -4.29
CA ASP A 13 16.35 -2.41 -3.57
C ASP A 13 16.48 -3.30 -2.32
N VAL A 14 15.85 -2.84 -1.24
CA VAL A 14 16.02 -3.47 0.07
C VAL A 14 15.37 -4.85 0.10
N GLU A 15 14.15 -4.98 -0.43
CA GLU A 15 13.44 -6.26 -0.40
C GLU A 15 14.11 -7.29 -1.31
N TYR A 16 14.61 -6.87 -2.48
CA TYR A 16 15.43 -7.73 -3.34
C TYR A 16 16.68 -8.25 -2.60
N ARG A 17 17.43 -7.36 -1.96
CA ARG A 17 18.64 -7.74 -1.20
C ARG A 17 18.32 -8.63 -0.01
N VAL A 18 17.19 -8.38 0.67
CA VAL A 18 16.71 -9.19 1.79
C VAL A 18 16.34 -10.60 1.31
N ALA A 19 15.62 -10.73 0.20
CA ALA A 19 15.26 -12.02 -0.39
C ALA A 19 16.50 -12.89 -0.68
N LEU A 20 17.57 -12.30 -1.22
CA LEU A 20 18.83 -12.99 -1.49
C LEU A 20 19.65 -13.30 -0.23
N SER A 21 19.45 -12.56 0.86
CA SER A 21 20.28 -12.65 2.06
C SER A 21 20.00 -13.87 2.93
N VAL A 22 18.90 -14.60 2.66
CA VAL A 22 18.48 -15.80 3.40
C VAL A 22 18.64 -17.03 2.49
N PRO A 23 19.84 -17.61 2.41
CA PRO A 23 20.22 -18.51 1.31
C PRO A 23 19.47 -19.85 1.32
N TYR A 24 18.87 -20.26 2.44
CA TYR A 24 18.12 -21.52 2.51
C TYR A 24 16.72 -21.43 1.88
N LEU A 25 16.21 -20.21 1.62
CA LEU A 25 14.94 -20.02 0.92
C LEU A 25 15.06 -20.31 -0.59
N GLY A 26 16.23 -20.05 -1.19
CA GLY A 26 16.44 -20.25 -2.62
C GLY A 26 15.59 -19.35 -3.53
N ILE A 27 15.01 -18.29 -2.97
CA ILE A 27 14.21 -17.30 -3.67
C ILE A 27 15.09 -16.17 -4.20
N LYS A 28 14.59 -15.45 -5.20
CA LYS A 28 15.17 -14.22 -5.74
C LYS A 28 14.27 -13.00 -5.59
N SER A 29 12.96 -13.22 -5.49
CA SER A 29 11.96 -12.18 -5.22
C SER A 29 10.99 -12.66 -4.15
N LEU A 30 10.48 -11.73 -3.33
CA LEU A 30 9.47 -12.05 -2.32
C LEU A 30 8.10 -12.33 -2.95
N PHE A 31 7.75 -11.60 -4.01
CA PHE A 31 6.43 -11.66 -4.63
C PHE A 31 6.52 -11.91 -6.14
N ALA A 32 5.63 -12.74 -6.66
CA ALA A 32 5.43 -12.90 -8.09
C ALA A 32 4.69 -11.68 -8.71
N PRO A 33 4.91 -11.37 -10.01
CA PRO A 33 4.35 -10.17 -10.66
C PRO A 33 2.85 -10.31 -11.01
N HIS A 34 1.97 -10.25 -9.99
CA HIS A 34 0.52 -10.44 -10.13
C HIS A 34 -0.13 -9.50 -11.16
N ALA A 35 0.22 -8.21 -11.14
CA ALA A 35 -0.36 -7.23 -12.06
C ALA A 35 -0.07 -7.61 -13.53
N LEU A 36 1.18 -7.94 -13.86
CA LEU A 36 1.56 -8.33 -15.22
C LEU A 36 0.95 -9.67 -15.63
N ALA A 37 0.86 -10.64 -14.71
CA ALA A 37 0.17 -11.90 -14.98
C ALA A 37 -1.33 -11.69 -15.27
N THR A 38 -1.95 -10.68 -14.65
CA THR A 38 -3.35 -10.30 -14.91
C THR A 38 -3.48 -9.63 -16.28
N ILE A 39 -2.59 -8.69 -16.62
CA ILE A 39 -2.54 -8.07 -17.96
C ILE A 39 -2.35 -9.12 -19.05
N ALA A 40 -1.46 -10.09 -18.84
CA ALA A 40 -1.27 -11.20 -19.76
C ALA A 40 -2.52 -12.07 -19.95
N ALA A 41 -3.38 -12.19 -18.93
CA ALA A 41 -4.65 -12.91 -19.01
C ALA A 41 -5.75 -12.12 -19.73
N LEU A 42 -5.66 -10.78 -19.74
CA LEU A 42 -6.58 -9.90 -20.46
C LEU A 42 -6.22 -9.75 -21.95
N THR A 43 -4.98 -10.07 -22.32
CA THR A 43 -4.55 -10.07 -23.72
C THR A 43 -5.26 -11.20 -24.51
N PRO A 44 -5.83 -10.90 -25.70
CA PRO A 44 -6.42 -11.91 -26.57
C PRO A 44 -5.50 -13.13 -26.80
N PRO A 45 -6.03 -14.37 -26.76
CA PRO A 45 -5.23 -15.60 -26.74
C PRO A 45 -4.42 -15.85 -28.01
N GLU A 46 -4.76 -15.21 -29.13
CA GLU A 46 -4.03 -15.24 -30.40
C GLU A 46 -2.71 -14.46 -30.36
N HIS A 47 -2.45 -13.69 -29.30
CA HIS A 47 -1.19 -12.96 -29.12
C HIS A 47 -0.26 -13.69 -28.16
N GLU A 48 1.03 -13.65 -28.47
CA GLU A 48 2.07 -14.20 -27.60
C GLU A 48 2.43 -13.15 -26.54
N VAL A 49 2.43 -13.55 -25.27
CA VAL A 49 2.83 -12.70 -24.15
C VAL A 49 4.00 -13.35 -23.42
N VAL A 50 5.04 -12.56 -23.15
CA VAL A 50 6.19 -12.94 -22.33
C VAL A 50 6.23 -12.01 -21.11
N ILE A 51 6.34 -12.59 -19.92
CA ILE A 51 6.62 -11.84 -18.69
C ILE A 51 8.10 -11.98 -18.39
N PHE A 52 8.81 -10.85 -18.30
CA PHE A 52 10.23 -10.79 -17.94
C PHE A 52 10.38 -10.09 -16.58
N ASP A 53 10.85 -10.82 -15.58
CA ASP A 53 11.07 -10.28 -14.24
C ASP A 53 12.57 -10.10 -13.98
N GLU A 54 13.01 -8.85 -13.89
CA GLU A 54 14.43 -8.53 -13.75
C GLU A 54 15.04 -9.09 -12.45
N ALA A 55 14.24 -9.24 -11.38
CA ALA A 55 14.70 -9.86 -10.14
C ALA A 55 15.03 -11.35 -10.33
N ILE A 56 14.37 -12.01 -11.28
CA ILE A 56 14.55 -13.44 -11.56
C ILE A 56 15.60 -13.69 -12.65
N GLU A 57 15.50 -12.92 -13.73
CA GLU A 57 16.17 -13.16 -15.02
C GLU A 57 17.39 -12.25 -15.22
N GLY A 58 17.52 -11.19 -14.42
CA GLY A 58 18.58 -10.18 -14.57
C GLY A 58 18.12 -8.98 -15.41
N GLU A 59 19.05 -8.07 -15.66
CA GLU A 59 18.80 -6.86 -16.46
C GLU A 59 18.31 -7.19 -17.88
N ILE A 60 17.26 -6.51 -18.33
CA ILE A 60 16.67 -6.69 -19.67
C ILE A 60 17.70 -6.49 -20.80
N GLU A 61 18.68 -5.62 -20.58
CA GLU A 61 19.77 -5.35 -21.53
C GLU A 61 20.64 -6.58 -21.81
N LYS A 62 20.57 -7.61 -20.95
CA LYS A 62 21.29 -8.88 -21.06
C LYS A 62 20.35 -10.06 -21.37
N ALA A 63 19.09 -9.79 -21.74
CA ALA A 63 18.13 -10.84 -22.06
C ALA A 63 18.63 -11.75 -23.20
N SER A 64 18.30 -13.03 -23.11
CA SER A 64 18.76 -14.04 -24.08
C SER A 64 17.98 -14.04 -25.40
N PHE A 65 16.86 -13.31 -25.46
CA PHE A 65 16.02 -13.18 -26.66
C PHE A 65 16.26 -11.86 -27.39
N THR A 66 15.86 -11.80 -28.66
CA THR A 66 15.97 -10.58 -29.47
C THR A 66 14.79 -9.64 -29.22
N ILE A 67 15.06 -8.50 -28.57
CA ILE A 67 14.04 -7.50 -28.20
C ILE A 67 13.28 -6.91 -29.39
N LYS A 68 13.86 -6.94 -30.59
CA LYS A 68 13.26 -6.42 -31.83
C LYS A 68 12.14 -7.30 -32.37
N ASP A 69 12.00 -8.53 -31.85
CA ASP A 69 10.97 -9.46 -32.29
C ASP A 69 9.62 -9.22 -31.59
N PHE A 70 9.54 -8.24 -30.69
CA PHE A 70 8.30 -7.84 -30.03
C PHE A 70 7.65 -6.67 -30.74
N ASP A 71 6.32 -6.61 -30.73
CA ASP A 71 5.55 -5.49 -31.27
C ASP A 71 5.32 -4.43 -30.17
N ILE A 72 5.09 -4.88 -28.93
CA ILE A 72 4.79 -4.04 -27.76
C ILE A 72 5.71 -4.42 -26.60
N VAL A 73 6.21 -3.41 -25.88
CA VAL A 73 6.82 -3.58 -24.55
C VAL A 73 6.03 -2.79 -23.52
N GLY A 74 5.52 -3.48 -22.50
CA GLY A 74 4.85 -2.90 -21.34
C GLY A 74 5.74 -2.91 -20.12
N VAL A 75 5.92 -1.74 -19.49
CA VAL A 75 6.75 -1.59 -18.28
C VAL A 75 5.87 -1.31 -17.06
N HIS A 76 5.98 -2.16 -16.04
CA HIS A 76 5.26 -1.94 -14.77
C HIS A 76 5.98 -0.93 -13.88
N ILE A 77 5.31 0.14 -13.50
CA ILE A 77 5.86 1.25 -12.73
C ILE A 77 5.35 1.23 -11.29
N THR A 78 6.26 1.08 -10.34
CA THR A 78 6.05 1.38 -8.91
C THR A 78 6.78 2.65 -8.51
N THR A 79 6.41 3.23 -7.37
CA THR A 79 6.90 4.53 -6.89
C THR A 79 8.42 4.58 -6.73
N ASN A 80 9.04 3.50 -6.28
CA ASN A 80 10.48 3.37 -6.07
C ASN A 80 11.29 2.98 -7.33
N LEU A 81 10.63 2.66 -8.45
CA LEU A 81 11.27 2.12 -9.66
C LEU A 81 11.17 3.06 -10.87
N VAL A 82 10.69 4.29 -10.70
CA VAL A 82 10.46 5.26 -11.80
C VAL A 82 11.71 5.46 -12.66
N ASP A 83 12.89 5.65 -12.04
CA ASP A 83 14.14 5.84 -12.78
C ASP A 83 14.55 4.61 -13.59
N ARG A 84 14.37 3.40 -13.04
CA ARG A 84 14.66 2.16 -13.77
C ARG A 84 13.71 1.98 -14.94
N CYS A 85 12.42 2.32 -14.77
CA CYS A 85 11.44 2.27 -15.85
C CYS A 85 11.83 3.18 -17.02
N PHE A 86 12.33 4.38 -16.71
CA PHE A 86 12.85 5.31 -17.72
C PHE A 86 14.07 4.74 -18.46
N GLN A 87 15.03 4.14 -17.74
CA GLN A 87 16.19 3.49 -18.35
C GLN A 87 15.80 2.37 -19.32
N ILE A 88 14.81 1.54 -18.93
CA ILE A 88 14.27 0.50 -19.80
C ILE A 88 13.64 1.11 -21.05
N ALA A 89 12.82 2.15 -20.90
CA ALA A 89 12.21 2.83 -22.05
C ALA A 89 13.26 3.40 -23.02
N SER A 90 14.29 4.08 -22.51
CA SER A 90 15.40 4.60 -23.32
C SER A 90 16.20 3.49 -24.00
N TYR A 91 16.39 2.35 -23.34
CA TYR A 91 17.05 1.19 -23.96
C TYR A 91 16.27 0.68 -25.18
N PHE A 92 14.94 0.56 -25.09
CA PHE A 92 14.09 0.17 -26.23
C PHE A 92 14.04 1.25 -27.31
N GLU A 93 13.97 2.53 -26.94
CA GLU A 93 13.98 3.64 -27.88
C GLU A 93 15.24 3.61 -28.78
N VAL A 94 16.41 3.35 -28.20
CA VAL A 94 17.68 3.29 -28.94
C VAL A 94 17.83 1.98 -29.72
N ASN A 95 17.55 0.84 -29.08
CA ASN A 95 17.92 -0.47 -29.62
C ASN A 95 16.80 -1.14 -30.42
N ALA A 96 15.55 -0.75 -30.22
CA ALA A 96 14.38 -1.32 -30.86
C ALA A 96 13.28 -0.24 -31.08
N PRO A 97 13.57 0.85 -31.81
CA PRO A 97 12.68 2.03 -31.89
C PRO A 97 11.28 1.74 -32.42
N LYS A 98 11.12 0.64 -33.18
CA LYS A 98 9.84 0.17 -33.74
C LYS A 98 8.94 -0.54 -32.71
N VAL A 99 9.49 -0.99 -31.58
CA VAL A 99 8.72 -1.63 -30.52
C VAL A 99 7.92 -0.56 -29.79
N TYR A 100 6.60 -0.72 -29.74
CA TYR A 100 5.71 0.25 -29.13
C TYR A 100 5.80 0.17 -27.60
N ARG A 101 6.20 1.27 -26.95
CA ARG A 101 6.50 1.32 -25.51
C ARG A 101 5.29 1.83 -24.76
N VAL A 102 4.83 1.07 -23.78
CA VAL A 102 3.74 1.45 -22.88
C VAL A 102 4.12 1.29 -21.42
N ALA A 103 3.45 2.04 -20.55
CA ALA A 103 3.69 1.97 -19.11
C ALA A 103 2.41 2.08 -18.30
N GLY A 104 2.37 1.38 -17.17
CA GLY A 104 1.26 1.40 -16.22
C GLY A 104 1.68 0.89 -14.86
N GLY A 105 0.81 1.03 -13.87
CA GLY A 105 1.09 0.68 -12.47
C GLY A 105 0.92 1.87 -11.54
N ILE A 106 0.93 1.60 -10.23
CA ILE A 106 0.58 2.61 -9.22
C ILE A 106 1.51 3.83 -9.22
N GLY A 107 2.75 3.67 -9.67
CA GLY A 107 3.73 4.76 -9.73
C GLY A 107 3.52 5.74 -10.88
N ILE A 108 2.60 5.47 -11.82
CA ILE A 108 2.39 6.31 -13.01
C ILE A 108 1.85 7.72 -12.69
N SER A 109 1.24 7.92 -11.53
CA SER A 109 0.80 9.25 -11.10
C SER A 109 1.94 10.12 -10.56
N LEU A 110 3.11 9.53 -10.28
CA LEU A 110 4.26 10.21 -9.67
C LEU A 110 5.37 10.57 -10.66
N ILE A 111 5.30 10.06 -11.89
CA ILE A 111 6.31 10.33 -12.92
C ILE A 111 6.17 11.77 -13.44
N SER A 112 7.31 12.45 -13.63
CA SER A 112 7.31 13.79 -14.21
C SER A 112 6.86 13.75 -15.67
N LYS A 113 6.21 14.83 -16.15
CA LYS A 113 5.73 14.94 -17.53
C LYS A 113 6.84 14.62 -18.54
N GLU A 114 8.04 15.15 -18.32
CA GLU A 114 9.22 14.89 -19.16
C GLU A 114 9.56 13.40 -19.26
N LYS A 115 9.55 12.67 -18.14
CA LYS A 115 9.83 11.23 -18.11
C LYS A 115 8.73 10.39 -18.75
N THR A 116 7.51 10.91 -18.93
CA THR A 116 6.44 10.18 -19.63
C THR A 116 6.59 10.15 -21.14
N GLU A 117 7.36 11.06 -21.73
CA GLU A 117 7.42 11.21 -23.19
C GLU A 117 8.13 10.05 -23.91
N CYS A 118 8.92 9.25 -23.20
CA CYS A 118 9.58 8.07 -23.77
C CYS A 118 8.60 6.89 -24.03
N PHE A 119 7.39 6.95 -23.45
CA PHE A 119 6.31 6.01 -23.69
C PHE A 119 5.29 6.57 -24.68
N GLN A 120 4.79 5.71 -25.58
CA GLN A 120 3.79 6.10 -26.58
C GLN A 120 2.37 6.04 -26.01
N SER A 121 2.09 5.11 -25.08
CA SER A 121 0.84 5.05 -24.33
C SER A 121 1.07 4.85 -22.83
N LEU A 122 0.21 5.47 -22.02
CA LEU A 122 0.25 5.43 -20.56
C LEU A 122 -1.10 4.94 -20.01
N PHE A 123 -1.05 4.04 -19.01
CA PHE A 123 -2.22 3.51 -18.33
C PHE A 123 -2.35 4.10 -16.94
N TYR A 124 -3.41 4.84 -16.69
CA TYR A 124 -3.72 5.43 -15.39
C TYR A 124 -4.86 4.68 -14.71
N GLY A 125 -4.67 4.33 -13.43
CA GLY A 125 -5.64 3.60 -12.63
C GLY A 125 -5.62 2.10 -12.91
N GLU A 126 -6.79 1.48 -12.82
CA GLU A 126 -7.00 0.05 -13.08
C GLU A 126 -7.03 -0.23 -14.59
N ALA A 127 -6.23 -1.19 -15.04
CA ALA A 127 -5.94 -1.41 -16.45
C ALA A 127 -6.83 -2.47 -17.13
N GLU A 128 -7.74 -3.12 -16.39
CA GLU A 128 -8.51 -4.27 -16.88
C GLU A 128 -9.28 -3.99 -18.17
N GLU A 129 -10.01 -2.88 -18.22
CA GLU A 129 -10.77 -2.48 -19.41
C GLU A 129 -9.90 -1.74 -20.41
N THR A 130 -9.01 -0.88 -19.92
CA THR A 130 -8.22 0.01 -20.77
C THR A 130 -7.14 -0.73 -21.56
N TRP A 131 -6.58 -1.81 -21.01
CA TRP A 131 -5.66 -2.69 -21.73
C TRP A 131 -6.34 -3.33 -22.95
N VAL A 132 -7.58 -3.81 -22.80
CA VAL A 132 -8.34 -4.40 -23.90
C VAL A 132 -8.62 -3.36 -24.98
N SER A 133 -9.03 -2.14 -24.60
CA SER A 133 -9.18 -1.03 -25.55
C SER A 133 -7.88 -0.71 -26.27
N PHE A 134 -6.76 -0.63 -25.55
CA PHE A 134 -5.46 -0.39 -26.16
C PHE A 134 -5.07 -1.44 -27.19
N ILE A 135 -5.28 -2.73 -26.91
CA ILE A 135 -4.96 -3.78 -27.87
C ILE A 135 -5.78 -3.61 -29.15
N SER A 136 -7.07 -3.30 -29.04
CA SER A 136 -7.93 -3.02 -30.20
C SER A 136 -7.41 -1.81 -30.98
N ASP A 137 -7.20 -0.69 -30.31
CA ASP A 137 -6.73 0.56 -30.93
C ASP A 137 -5.36 0.39 -31.59
N PHE A 138 -4.47 -0.42 -30.99
CA PHE A 138 -3.17 -0.73 -31.55
C PHE A 138 -3.27 -1.57 -32.83
N ILE A 139 -4.14 -2.58 -32.87
CA ILE A 139 -4.42 -3.38 -34.07
C ILE A 139 -4.97 -2.50 -35.20
N ASP A 140 -5.82 -1.54 -34.85
CA ASP A 140 -6.41 -0.58 -35.79
C ASP A 140 -5.44 0.56 -36.18
N ASN A 141 -4.18 0.51 -35.75
CA ASN A 141 -3.14 1.53 -35.96
C ASN A 141 -3.54 2.93 -35.44
N ASN A 142 -4.37 3.02 -34.40
CA ASN A 142 -4.81 4.26 -33.78
C ASN A 142 -4.69 4.27 -32.24
N PRO A 143 -3.55 3.88 -31.65
CA PRO A 143 -3.41 3.86 -30.19
C PRO A 143 -3.41 5.28 -29.60
N SER A 144 -4.21 5.48 -28.55
CA SER A 144 -4.23 6.72 -27.77
C SER A 144 -2.98 6.90 -26.91
N LYS A 145 -2.58 8.15 -26.63
CA LYS A 145 -1.46 8.44 -25.71
C LYS A 145 -1.78 8.12 -24.25
N ILE A 146 -3.04 8.25 -23.86
CA ILE A 146 -3.50 8.07 -22.49
C ILE A 146 -4.70 7.13 -22.48
N TYR A 147 -4.60 6.10 -21.65
CA TYR A 147 -5.65 5.15 -21.37
C TYR A 147 -6.04 5.28 -19.90
N ARG A 148 -7.27 5.76 -19.65
CA ARG A 148 -7.78 5.99 -18.30
C ARG A 148 -9.28 5.76 -18.26
N LYS A 149 -9.75 5.11 -17.20
CA LYS A 149 -11.17 5.02 -16.85
C LYS A 149 -11.36 5.61 -15.46
N TYR A 150 -12.47 6.30 -15.30
CA TYR A 150 -12.90 6.91 -14.05
C TYR A 150 -13.85 6.01 -13.27
N THR A 151 -14.35 4.97 -13.91
CA THR A 151 -15.08 3.87 -13.30
C THR A 151 -14.11 2.76 -12.92
N HIS A 152 -14.45 2.03 -11.86
CA HIS A 152 -13.70 0.87 -11.42
C HIS A 152 -14.23 -0.42 -12.09
N PRO A 153 -13.35 -1.35 -12.50
CA PRO A 153 -13.75 -2.57 -13.21
C PRO A 153 -14.59 -3.50 -12.33
N ASN A 154 -15.44 -4.30 -12.98
CA ASN A 154 -16.16 -5.37 -12.31
C ASN A 154 -15.19 -6.52 -11.98
N MET A 155 -14.96 -6.77 -10.68
CA MET A 155 -14.06 -7.83 -10.22
C MET A 155 -14.49 -9.24 -10.64
N GLU A 156 -15.79 -9.46 -10.94
CA GLU A 156 -16.28 -10.73 -11.48
C GLU A 156 -15.78 -11.02 -12.90
N GLN A 157 -15.36 -10.00 -13.64
CA GLN A 157 -14.86 -10.12 -15.01
C GLN A 157 -13.33 -10.25 -15.08
N VAL A 158 -12.64 -10.10 -13.95
CA VAL A 158 -11.17 -10.22 -13.91
C VAL A 158 -10.79 -11.69 -14.08
N PRO A 159 -10.00 -12.04 -15.11
CA PRO A 159 -9.62 -13.42 -15.37
C PRO A 159 -8.61 -13.94 -14.35
N ILE A 160 -8.45 -15.27 -14.28
CA ILE A 160 -7.34 -15.89 -13.55
C ILE A 160 -6.03 -15.45 -14.24
N PRO A 161 -5.04 -14.90 -13.50
CA PRO A 161 -3.78 -14.48 -14.08
C PRO A 161 -3.03 -15.63 -14.79
N ARG A 162 -2.26 -15.31 -15.84
CA ARG A 162 -1.47 -16.27 -16.63
C ARG A 162 -0.20 -16.74 -15.91
N TRP A 163 -0.39 -17.42 -14.78
CA TRP A 163 0.68 -17.97 -13.95
C TRP A 163 1.55 -19.02 -14.67
N ASP A 164 1.05 -19.61 -15.76
CA ASP A 164 1.81 -20.53 -16.62
C ASP A 164 3.03 -19.87 -17.27
N LEU A 165 2.98 -18.55 -17.52
CA LEU A 165 4.08 -17.81 -18.13
C LEU A 165 5.31 -17.75 -17.22
N ILE A 166 5.12 -17.86 -15.91
CA ILE A 166 6.21 -17.86 -14.91
C ILE A 166 6.42 -19.22 -14.24
N LYS A 167 5.74 -20.29 -14.70
CA LYS A 167 5.74 -21.61 -14.03
C LYS A 167 7.14 -22.19 -13.79
N ASN A 168 8.06 -22.00 -14.73
CA ASN A 168 9.43 -22.50 -14.63
C ASN A 168 10.26 -21.76 -13.58
N ASN A 169 9.80 -20.56 -13.18
CA ASN A 169 10.44 -19.71 -12.18
C ASN A 169 9.63 -19.62 -10.88
N ILE A 170 8.49 -20.31 -10.77
CA ILE A 170 7.55 -20.13 -9.64
C ILE A 170 8.20 -20.38 -8.28
N SER A 171 9.14 -21.33 -8.19
CA SER A 171 9.88 -21.65 -6.97
C SER A 171 10.93 -20.61 -6.57
N LYS A 172 11.22 -19.64 -7.43
CA LYS A 172 12.13 -18.52 -7.14
C LYS A 172 11.41 -17.34 -6.47
N TYR A 173 10.09 -17.40 -6.34
CA TYR A 173 9.30 -16.43 -5.59
C TYR A 173 8.99 -16.98 -4.20
N GLY A 174 9.11 -16.13 -3.16
CA GLY A 174 8.74 -16.50 -1.79
C GLY A 174 7.25 -16.77 -1.64
N THR A 175 6.44 -15.91 -2.25
CA THR A 175 4.99 -15.91 -2.14
C THR A 175 4.35 -15.48 -3.46
N VAL A 176 3.20 -16.06 -3.81
CA VAL A 176 2.40 -15.62 -4.96
C VAL A 176 1.22 -14.78 -4.46
N PRO A 177 1.08 -13.52 -4.89
CA PRO A 177 -0.07 -12.71 -4.54
C PRO A 177 -1.31 -13.19 -5.28
N ILE A 178 -2.46 -13.16 -4.62
CA ILE A 178 -3.79 -13.26 -5.23
C ILE A 178 -4.66 -12.13 -4.67
N GLN A 179 -5.54 -11.58 -5.50
CA GLN A 179 -6.44 -10.52 -5.08
C GLN A 179 -7.90 -11.01 -5.17
N THR A 180 -8.64 -10.90 -4.09
CA THR A 180 -10.04 -11.31 -3.98
C THR A 180 -10.98 -10.13 -3.92
N THR A 181 -10.50 -8.99 -3.40
CA THR A 181 -11.26 -7.76 -3.29
C THR A 181 -10.44 -6.54 -3.69
N ARG A 182 -11.15 -5.48 -4.07
CA ARG A 182 -10.60 -4.13 -4.25
C ARG A 182 -11.48 -3.10 -3.55
N GLY A 183 -10.84 -2.06 -3.03
CA GLY A 183 -11.48 -0.97 -2.29
C GLY A 183 -11.49 -1.21 -0.78
N CYS A 184 -11.67 -0.13 -0.01
CA CYS A 184 -11.64 -0.17 1.45
C CYS A 184 -12.76 0.71 2.04
N PRO A 185 -13.52 0.24 3.05
CA PRO A 185 -14.61 1.01 3.64
C PRO A 185 -14.14 2.13 4.59
N PHE A 186 -12.86 2.18 4.94
CA PHE A 186 -12.30 3.18 5.85
C PHE A 186 -11.86 4.47 5.13
N ASP A 187 -11.58 5.52 5.91
CA ASP A 187 -11.25 6.87 5.42
C ASP A 187 -10.01 7.44 6.10
N CYS A 188 -8.94 6.64 6.19
CA CYS A 188 -7.70 7.05 6.82
C CYS A 188 -7.01 8.13 5.96
N ASN A 189 -6.70 9.29 6.54
CA ASN A 189 -6.25 10.48 5.80
C ASN A 189 -4.91 10.30 5.06
N PHE A 190 -4.06 9.36 5.50
CA PHE A 190 -2.75 9.07 4.92
C PHE A 190 -2.79 8.00 3.82
N CYS A 191 -3.91 7.28 3.67
CA CYS A 191 -3.99 6.07 2.87
C CYS A 191 -4.38 6.39 1.42
N ASN A 192 -3.65 5.82 0.45
CA ASN A 192 -3.91 5.98 -0.98
C ASN A 192 -4.88 4.93 -1.56
N VAL A 193 -5.32 3.95 -0.77
CA VAL A 193 -6.19 2.84 -1.23
C VAL A 193 -7.51 3.35 -1.79
N ILE A 194 -8.20 4.24 -1.07
CA ILE A 194 -9.50 4.75 -1.52
C ILE A 194 -9.40 5.59 -2.80
N TYR A 195 -8.26 6.23 -3.02
CA TYR A 195 -7.97 6.98 -4.24
C TYR A 195 -7.69 6.07 -5.43
N THR A 196 -7.12 4.90 -5.17
CA THR A 196 -6.73 3.93 -6.21
C THR A 196 -7.89 3.01 -6.58
N TYR A 197 -8.56 2.44 -5.58
CA TYR A 197 -9.54 1.37 -5.77
C TYR A 197 -10.98 1.74 -5.41
N GLY A 198 -11.18 2.95 -4.89
CA GLY A 198 -12.47 3.44 -4.42
C GLY A 198 -12.84 2.93 -3.02
N ARG A 199 -13.94 3.48 -2.48
CA ARG A 199 -14.50 3.08 -1.18
C ARG A 199 -15.40 1.85 -1.24
N LYS A 200 -16.07 1.69 -2.38
CA LYS A 200 -16.98 0.58 -2.59
C LYS A 200 -16.14 -0.68 -2.75
N MET A 201 -16.27 -1.59 -1.79
CA MET A 201 -15.67 -2.90 -1.93
C MET A 201 -16.28 -3.64 -3.11
N ARG A 202 -15.40 -4.19 -3.95
CA ARG A 202 -15.71 -5.05 -5.10
C ARG A 202 -15.04 -6.39 -4.89
N PHE A 203 -15.67 -7.46 -5.36
CA PHE A 203 -15.29 -8.83 -5.02
C PHE A 203 -15.18 -9.67 -6.29
N LYS A 204 -14.16 -10.52 -6.38
CA LYS A 204 -14.25 -11.71 -7.24
C LYS A 204 -15.34 -12.62 -6.68
N THR A 205 -15.91 -13.47 -7.52
CA THR A 205 -16.74 -14.57 -7.01
C THR A 205 -15.85 -15.54 -6.22
N ILE A 206 -16.43 -16.21 -5.22
CA ILE A 206 -15.68 -17.22 -4.44
C ILE A 206 -15.17 -18.33 -5.37
N ALA A 207 -15.94 -18.71 -6.39
CA ALA A 207 -15.53 -19.71 -7.38
C ALA A 207 -14.24 -19.31 -8.12
N GLN A 208 -14.11 -18.05 -8.56
CA GLN A 208 -12.89 -17.54 -9.19
C GLN A 208 -11.67 -17.69 -8.27
N VAL A 209 -11.82 -17.32 -7.00
CA VAL A 209 -10.72 -17.41 -6.02
C VAL A 209 -10.32 -18.87 -5.77
N ILE A 210 -11.30 -19.76 -5.61
CA ILE A 210 -11.06 -21.19 -5.39
C ILE A 210 -10.34 -21.85 -6.58
N GLU A 211 -10.74 -21.51 -7.81
CA GLU A 211 -10.06 -22.03 -9.01
C GLU A 211 -8.64 -21.47 -9.17
N GLU A 212 -8.42 -20.19 -8.85
CA GLU A 212 -7.08 -19.60 -8.85
C GLU A 212 -6.15 -20.29 -7.81
N VAL A 213 -6.65 -20.56 -6.61
CA VAL A 213 -5.88 -21.29 -5.57
C VAL A 213 -5.55 -22.72 -5.99
N LYS A 214 -6.49 -23.44 -6.62
CA LYS A 214 -6.24 -24.78 -7.19
C LYS A 214 -5.16 -24.73 -8.27
N TYR A 215 -5.26 -23.74 -9.16
CA TYR A 215 -4.31 -23.58 -10.25
C TYR A 215 -2.89 -23.33 -9.71
N LEU A 216 -2.73 -22.40 -8.77
CA LEU A 216 -1.45 -22.12 -8.13
C LEU A 216 -0.89 -23.33 -7.35
N TYR A 217 -1.74 -24.09 -6.66
CA TYR A 217 -1.33 -25.35 -6.04
C TYR A 217 -0.76 -26.33 -7.08
N SER A 218 -1.41 -26.45 -8.25
CA SER A 218 -0.96 -27.33 -9.33
C SER A 218 0.40 -26.93 -9.93
N LEU A 219 0.76 -25.64 -9.84
CA LEU A 219 2.07 -25.11 -10.24
C LEU A 219 3.16 -25.31 -9.17
N GLY A 220 2.82 -25.90 -8.01
CA GLY A 220 3.77 -26.16 -6.93
C GLY A 220 4.01 -24.97 -6.00
N VAL A 221 3.11 -23.99 -6.00
CA VAL A 221 3.14 -22.87 -5.04
C VAL A 221 2.96 -23.41 -3.62
N LYS A 222 3.62 -22.75 -2.65
CA LYS A 222 3.57 -23.13 -1.22
C LYS A 222 2.95 -22.06 -0.34
N ASN A 223 3.14 -20.80 -0.71
CA ASN A 223 2.69 -19.64 0.06
C ASN A 223 1.87 -18.72 -0.85
N LEU A 224 0.67 -18.35 -0.39
CA LEU A 224 -0.15 -17.32 -1.03
C LEU A 224 -0.30 -16.10 -0.13
N PHE A 225 -0.23 -14.92 -0.74
CA PHE A 225 -0.56 -13.67 -0.08
C PHE A 225 -1.87 -13.16 -0.68
N PHE A 226 -2.92 -13.08 0.13
CA PHE A 226 -4.15 -12.41 -0.24
C PHE A 226 -3.88 -10.90 -0.17
N ALA A 227 -3.60 -10.32 -1.33
CA ALA A 227 -3.13 -8.94 -1.51
C ALA A 227 -4.24 -7.89 -1.43
N ASP A 228 -5.29 -8.20 -0.68
CA ASP A 228 -6.41 -7.30 -0.43
C ASP A 228 -5.99 -6.26 0.62
N ASP A 229 -6.28 -4.98 0.40
CA ASP A 229 -5.97 -3.91 1.37
C ASP A 229 -6.72 -4.08 2.70
N ASN A 230 -7.88 -4.75 2.66
CA ASN A 230 -8.58 -5.27 3.82
C ASN A 230 -9.40 -6.52 3.46
N PHE A 231 -8.83 -7.70 3.67
CA PHE A 231 -9.46 -8.98 3.32
C PHE A 231 -10.81 -9.25 4.03
N ALA A 232 -10.99 -8.68 5.23
CA ALA A 232 -12.24 -8.78 6.00
C ALA A 232 -13.09 -7.51 5.97
N GLY A 233 -12.80 -6.57 5.04
CA GLY A 233 -13.59 -5.35 4.89
C GLY A 233 -15.09 -5.65 4.68
N ASN A 234 -15.41 -6.78 4.05
CA ASN A 234 -16.73 -7.40 4.09
C ASN A 234 -16.66 -8.74 4.83
N LYS A 235 -17.06 -8.75 6.10
CA LYS A 235 -16.99 -9.92 6.97
C LYS A 235 -17.79 -11.12 6.44
N LYS A 236 -18.96 -10.90 5.82
CA LYS A 236 -19.78 -11.98 5.29
C LYS A 236 -19.07 -12.70 4.14
N TYR A 237 -18.65 -11.94 3.13
CA TYR A 237 -17.90 -12.48 2.00
C TYR A 237 -16.62 -13.20 2.46
N CYS A 238 -15.87 -12.59 3.38
CA CYS A 238 -14.65 -13.16 3.93
C CYS A 238 -14.90 -14.52 4.61
N LYS A 239 -15.93 -14.62 5.47
CA LYS A 239 -16.30 -15.89 6.12
C LYS A 239 -16.74 -16.96 5.13
N ASP A 240 -17.52 -16.59 4.11
CA ASP A 240 -17.97 -17.53 3.08
C ASP A 240 -16.81 -18.06 2.25
N LEU A 241 -15.86 -17.18 1.89
CA LEU A 241 -14.62 -17.58 1.21
C LEU A 241 -13.75 -18.48 2.10
N LEU A 242 -13.55 -18.12 3.37
CA LEU A 242 -12.73 -18.91 4.30
C LEU A 242 -13.30 -20.31 4.54
N LYS A 243 -14.63 -20.48 4.59
CA LYS A 243 -15.27 -21.81 4.67
C LYS A 243 -14.88 -22.71 3.49
N GLN A 244 -14.84 -22.14 2.29
CA GLN A 244 -14.40 -22.87 1.09
C GLN A 244 -12.89 -23.11 1.07
N LEU A 245 -12.09 -22.11 1.44
CA LEU A 245 -10.62 -22.23 1.53
C LEU A 245 -10.21 -23.29 2.56
N LYS A 246 -10.83 -23.31 3.75
CA LYS A 246 -10.61 -24.36 4.76
C LYS A 246 -10.83 -25.75 4.18
N THR A 247 -11.95 -25.95 3.47
CA THR A 247 -12.27 -27.25 2.87
C THR A 247 -11.27 -27.61 1.77
N LEU A 248 -10.98 -26.68 0.86
CA LEU A 248 -10.05 -26.86 -0.24
C LEU A 248 -8.63 -27.16 0.27
N ASN A 249 -8.11 -26.35 1.18
CA ASN A 249 -6.71 -26.44 1.61
C ASN A 249 -6.45 -27.76 2.38
N ASN A 250 -7.45 -28.26 3.10
CA ASN A 250 -7.41 -29.57 3.74
C ASN A 250 -7.55 -30.74 2.74
N SER A 251 -8.00 -30.51 1.51
CA SER A 251 -8.02 -31.55 0.47
C SER A 251 -6.63 -31.81 -0.12
N PHE A 252 -5.75 -30.81 -0.12
CA PHE A 252 -4.40 -30.91 -0.68
C PHE A 252 -3.51 -31.90 0.09
N LYS A 253 -2.49 -32.44 -0.59
CA LYS A 253 -1.51 -33.36 0.05
C LYS A 253 -0.67 -32.62 1.08
N VAL A 254 -0.28 -31.39 0.74
CA VAL A 254 0.41 -30.45 1.61
C VAL A 254 -0.40 -29.15 1.56
N PRO A 255 -0.98 -28.71 2.69
CA PRO A 255 -1.71 -27.45 2.74
C PRO A 255 -0.80 -26.26 2.38
N LEU A 256 -1.36 -25.31 1.64
CA LEU A 256 -0.77 -24.00 1.37
C LEU A 256 -0.78 -23.15 2.64
N THR A 257 0.24 -22.32 2.79
CA THR A 257 0.33 -21.27 3.82
C THR A 257 -0.26 -19.98 3.27
N PHE A 258 -1.14 -19.34 4.04
CA PHE A 258 -1.77 -18.08 3.66
C PHE A 258 -1.33 -16.93 4.57
N MET A 259 -1.25 -15.73 3.98
CA MET A 259 -0.98 -14.45 4.63
C MET A 259 -1.91 -13.41 4.01
N THR A 260 -2.24 -12.34 4.75
CA THR A 260 -3.13 -11.28 4.25
C THR A 260 -3.00 -10.01 5.06
N GLN A 261 -3.55 -8.91 4.54
CA GLN A 261 -3.80 -7.69 5.33
C GLN A 261 -5.23 -7.66 5.89
N LEU A 262 -5.36 -7.21 7.13
CA LEU A 262 -6.61 -7.09 7.86
C LEU A 262 -6.58 -5.84 8.75
N ASP A 263 -7.75 -5.40 9.18
CA ASP A 263 -7.86 -4.42 10.25
C ASP A 263 -8.00 -5.07 11.63
N ILE A 264 -7.69 -4.32 12.69
CA ILE A 264 -7.63 -4.84 14.05
C ILE A 264 -9.00 -5.32 14.59
N THR A 265 -10.11 -4.95 13.95
CA THR A 265 -11.46 -5.32 14.44
C THR A 265 -11.76 -6.81 14.32
N ILE A 266 -10.94 -7.58 13.61
CA ILE A 266 -11.04 -9.05 13.57
C ILE A 266 -10.89 -9.68 14.95
N ALA A 267 -10.20 -9.01 15.89
CA ALA A 267 -10.01 -9.52 17.25
C ALA A 267 -11.33 -9.71 18.02
N GLN A 268 -12.41 -9.09 17.57
CA GLN A 268 -13.75 -9.18 18.17
C GLN A 268 -14.63 -10.27 17.52
N ASP A 269 -14.13 -11.01 16.53
CA ASP A 269 -14.90 -11.98 15.75
C ASP A 269 -14.26 -13.37 15.83
N ASP A 270 -14.64 -14.12 16.86
CA ASP A 270 -14.08 -15.46 17.13
C ASP A 270 -14.28 -16.41 15.94
N GLU A 271 -15.44 -16.41 15.29
CA GLU A 271 -15.69 -17.25 14.10
C GLU A 271 -14.70 -16.91 12.98
N LEU A 272 -14.44 -15.62 12.75
CA LEU A 272 -13.48 -15.20 11.73
C LEU A 272 -12.04 -15.65 12.07
N LEU A 273 -11.61 -15.52 13.33
CA LEU A 273 -10.30 -15.98 13.78
C LEU A 273 -10.15 -17.50 13.66
N GLU A 274 -11.19 -18.27 13.99
CA GLU A 274 -11.20 -19.72 13.80
C GLU A 274 -11.08 -20.11 12.33
N LEU A 275 -11.82 -19.44 11.46
CA LEU A 275 -11.80 -19.69 10.02
C LEU A 275 -10.45 -19.34 9.38
N LEU A 276 -9.84 -18.23 9.79
CA LEU A 276 -8.48 -17.86 9.37
C LEU A 276 -7.46 -18.93 9.81
N ALA A 277 -7.48 -19.30 11.09
CA ALA A 277 -6.58 -20.30 11.65
C ALA A 277 -6.72 -21.64 10.91
N ASP A 278 -7.95 -22.16 10.79
CA ASP A 278 -8.23 -23.47 10.17
C ASP A 278 -8.02 -23.49 8.65
N SER A 279 -8.01 -22.32 8.01
CA SER A 279 -7.63 -22.20 6.59
C SER A 279 -6.12 -22.19 6.38
N ASN A 280 -5.32 -22.21 7.46
CA ASN A 280 -3.87 -22.08 7.47
C ASN A 280 -3.35 -20.66 7.14
N PHE A 281 -4.07 -19.62 7.59
CA PHE A 281 -3.46 -18.29 7.70
C PHE A 281 -2.45 -18.30 8.84
N VAL A 282 -1.21 -17.99 8.52
CA VAL A 282 -0.07 -18.14 9.43
C VAL A 282 0.32 -16.82 10.07
N GLU A 283 0.04 -15.74 9.34
CA GLU A 283 0.34 -14.36 9.69
C GLU A 283 -0.78 -13.47 9.12
N VAL A 284 -1.15 -12.44 9.88
CA VAL A 284 -1.98 -11.33 9.41
C VAL A 284 -1.23 -10.03 9.61
N MET A 285 -1.20 -9.21 8.56
CA MET A 285 -0.63 -7.86 8.60
C MET A 285 -1.72 -6.90 9.08
N ILE A 286 -1.46 -6.25 10.22
CA ILE A 286 -2.41 -5.31 10.81
C ILE A 286 -1.80 -3.91 10.80
N GLY A 287 -2.49 -2.99 10.12
CA GLY A 287 -2.24 -1.55 10.24
C GLY A 287 -2.59 -1.07 11.64
N ILE A 288 -1.64 -1.10 12.56
CA ILE A 288 -1.77 -0.52 13.91
C ILE A 288 -1.57 1.00 13.81
N GLU A 289 -0.57 1.41 13.03
CA GLU A 289 -0.08 2.78 12.82
C GLU A 289 0.46 3.45 14.06
N SER A 290 -0.36 3.62 15.11
CA SER A 290 0.06 4.23 16.35
C SER A 290 -0.64 3.58 17.54
N ILE A 291 0.03 3.62 18.69
CA ILE A 291 -0.56 3.29 19.99
C ILE A 291 -1.07 4.54 20.72
N ASN A 292 -0.81 5.73 20.18
CA ASN A 292 -1.34 6.98 20.68
C ASN A 292 -2.71 7.24 20.03
N VAL A 293 -3.76 7.26 20.86
CA VAL A 293 -5.14 7.49 20.41
C VAL A 293 -5.28 8.86 19.71
N SER A 294 -4.60 9.90 20.18
CA SER A 294 -4.62 11.22 19.53
C SER A 294 -4.04 11.18 18.12
N SER A 295 -2.92 10.47 17.92
CA SER A 295 -2.31 10.23 16.60
C SER A 295 -3.23 9.42 15.68
N LEU A 296 -4.04 8.50 16.19
CA LEU A 296 -5.02 7.76 15.38
C LEU A 296 -6.21 8.64 14.97
N LEU A 297 -6.70 9.49 15.88
CA LEU A 297 -7.80 10.42 15.63
C LEU A 297 -7.41 11.48 14.61
N GLU A 298 -6.17 12.01 14.66
CA GLU A 298 -5.72 13.07 13.75
C GLU A 298 -5.74 12.63 12.27
N VAL A 299 -5.60 11.33 12.01
CA VAL A 299 -5.62 10.74 10.67
C VAL A 299 -6.85 9.89 10.38
N ASN A 300 -7.89 10.01 11.20
CA ASN A 300 -9.19 9.37 11.01
C ASN A 300 -9.12 7.82 10.95
N LYS A 301 -8.19 7.19 11.69
CA LYS A 301 -8.11 5.73 11.84
C LYS A 301 -8.96 5.23 13.01
N LEU A 302 -10.25 5.54 12.95
CA LEU A 302 -11.20 5.38 14.07
C LEU A 302 -11.41 3.91 14.51
N GLN A 303 -11.19 2.96 13.62
CA GLN A 303 -11.35 1.54 13.93
C GLN A 303 -10.32 1.04 14.95
N ASN A 304 -9.16 1.70 15.07
CA ASN A 304 -8.10 1.35 16.01
C ASN A 304 -8.25 2.03 17.38
N THR A 305 -9.22 2.93 17.57
CA THR A 305 -9.40 3.67 18.84
C THR A 305 -10.39 3.00 19.79
N LYS A 306 -11.09 1.94 19.34
CA LYS A 306 -12.23 1.35 20.06
C LYS A 306 -11.84 0.35 21.14
N ASN A 307 -10.70 -0.31 21.00
CA ASN A 307 -10.24 -1.36 21.92
C ASN A 307 -8.78 -1.17 22.26
N ASP A 308 -8.35 -1.80 23.36
CA ASP A 308 -6.92 -1.91 23.64
C ASP A 308 -6.23 -2.72 22.55
N ILE A 309 -5.21 -2.11 21.94
CA ILE A 309 -4.47 -2.68 20.81
C ILE A 309 -3.66 -3.90 21.26
N THR A 310 -3.14 -3.91 22.49
CA THR A 310 -2.37 -5.03 23.04
C THR A 310 -3.26 -6.25 23.18
N ASP A 311 -4.44 -6.09 23.78
CA ASP A 311 -5.39 -7.17 23.97
C ASP A 311 -5.88 -7.74 22.63
N ALA A 312 -6.14 -6.87 21.65
CA ALA A 312 -6.53 -7.30 20.31
C ALA A 312 -5.43 -8.14 19.61
N VAL A 313 -4.16 -7.71 19.70
CA VAL A 313 -3.02 -8.48 19.15
C VAL A 313 -2.89 -9.83 19.86
N LEU A 314 -2.92 -9.85 21.20
CA LEU A 314 -2.83 -11.09 21.97
C LEU A 314 -3.99 -12.04 21.66
N LYS A 315 -5.20 -11.52 21.47
CA LYS A 315 -6.37 -12.29 21.06
C LYS A 315 -6.16 -12.95 19.70
N ILE A 316 -5.69 -12.24 18.68
CA ILE A 316 -5.38 -12.82 17.36
C ILE A 316 -4.32 -13.92 17.51
N GLN A 317 -3.23 -13.63 18.23
CA GLN A 317 -2.12 -14.57 18.45
C GLN A 317 -2.54 -15.83 19.20
N SER A 318 -3.56 -15.75 20.06
CA SER A 318 -4.09 -16.91 20.78
C SER A 318 -4.65 -18.01 19.87
N TYR A 319 -4.98 -17.68 18.61
CA TYR A 319 -5.43 -18.64 17.59
C TYR A 319 -4.28 -19.28 16.79
N GLY A 320 -3.02 -18.99 17.14
CA GLY A 320 -1.84 -19.52 16.44
C GLY A 320 -1.51 -18.79 15.13
N ILE A 321 -2.00 -17.55 14.99
CA ILE A 321 -1.77 -16.65 13.87
C ILE A 321 -0.79 -15.56 14.34
N SER A 322 0.35 -15.36 13.69
CA SER A 322 1.23 -14.25 14.03
C SER A 322 0.65 -12.92 13.54
N VAL A 323 0.99 -11.83 14.24
CA VAL A 323 0.65 -10.48 13.81
C VAL A 323 1.91 -9.80 13.30
N PHE A 324 1.87 -9.36 12.05
CA PHE A 324 2.85 -8.45 11.48
C PHE A 324 2.34 -7.02 11.69
N ALA A 325 2.96 -6.29 12.60
CA ALA A 325 2.52 -4.95 12.98
C ALA A 325 3.05 -3.89 12.00
N HIS A 326 2.15 -3.28 11.22
CA HIS A 326 2.44 -2.04 10.49
C HIS A 326 2.25 -0.85 11.42
N MET A 327 3.32 -0.06 11.59
CA MET A 327 3.37 1.10 12.46
C MET A 327 4.03 2.28 11.76
N ILE A 328 3.65 3.47 12.20
CA ILE A 328 4.10 4.75 11.67
C ILE A 328 4.52 5.63 12.84
N ALA A 329 5.65 6.32 12.72
CA ALA A 329 6.10 7.31 13.69
C ALA A 329 6.26 8.69 13.04
N GLY A 330 5.93 9.76 13.76
CA GLY A 330 6.05 11.13 13.26
C GLY A 330 4.71 11.82 12.99
N PHE A 331 3.62 11.30 13.56
CA PHE A 331 2.34 12.00 13.66
C PHE A 331 2.50 13.31 14.45
N ASP A 332 1.57 14.25 14.28
CA ASP A 332 1.64 15.55 14.95
C ASP A 332 1.62 15.41 16.48
N ASN A 333 0.94 14.37 16.99
CA ASN A 333 0.88 14.01 18.41
C ASN A 333 2.01 13.08 18.88
N ASP A 334 2.95 12.66 18.02
CA ASP A 334 4.09 11.84 18.44
C ASP A 334 5.23 12.72 18.95
N THR A 335 5.81 12.35 20.10
CA THR A 335 7.03 12.97 20.66
C THR A 335 8.22 12.02 20.58
N VAL A 336 9.41 12.46 20.99
CA VAL A 336 10.60 11.59 21.10
C VAL A 336 10.39 10.38 22.02
N ASP A 337 9.49 10.47 23.01
CA ASP A 337 9.16 9.37 23.93
C ASP A 337 8.36 8.25 23.25
N THR A 338 7.76 8.52 22.08
CA THR A 338 6.94 7.57 21.32
C THR A 338 7.68 6.26 21.05
N PHE A 339 8.98 6.32 20.75
CA PHE A 339 9.77 5.13 20.43
C PHE A 339 9.93 4.19 21.64
N GLU A 340 10.03 4.73 22.85
CA GLU A 340 10.06 3.92 24.08
C GLU A 340 8.69 3.28 24.34
N HIS A 341 7.61 4.03 24.13
CA HIS A 341 6.25 3.49 24.26
C HIS A 341 5.99 2.37 23.24
N ILE A 342 6.45 2.51 22.00
CA ILE A 342 6.37 1.45 20.98
C ILE A 342 7.20 0.23 21.43
N GLU A 343 8.42 0.41 21.94
CA GLU A 343 9.25 -0.69 22.45
C GLU A 343 8.52 -1.47 23.57
N LEU A 344 7.89 -0.76 24.51
CA LEU A 344 7.11 -1.36 25.58
C LEU A 344 5.88 -2.11 25.06
N PHE A 345 5.18 -1.53 24.08
CA PHE A 345 4.05 -2.19 23.42
C PHE A 345 4.47 -3.51 22.77
N PHE A 346 5.58 -3.54 22.03
CA PHE A 346 6.10 -4.77 21.41
C PHE A 346 6.36 -5.88 22.42
N LYS A 347 6.91 -5.51 23.59
CA LYS A 347 7.15 -6.47 24.69
C LYS A 347 5.81 -6.99 25.25
N LYS A 348 4.83 -6.13 25.50
CA LYS A 348 3.52 -6.52 26.06
C LYS A 348 2.68 -7.35 25.08
N ALA A 349 2.70 -7.00 23.80
CA ALA A 349 1.93 -7.66 22.74
C ALA A 349 2.61 -8.91 22.17
N ASN A 350 3.82 -9.25 22.60
CA ASN A 350 4.63 -10.36 22.08
C ASN A 350 4.92 -10.29 20.57
N LEU A 351 5.00 -9.07 20.02
CA LEU A 351 5.19 -8.85 18.58
C LEU A 351 6.59 -9.27 18.14
N THR A 352 6.66 -10.20 17.20
CA THR A 352 7.93 -10.68 16.63
C THR A 352 8.22 -10.07 15.26
N GLU A 353 7.18 -9.69 14.55
CA GLU A 353 7.20 -9.25 13.15
C GLU A 353 6.57 -7.87 13.04
N TYR A 354 7.23 -6.99 12.30
CA TYR A 354 6.81 -5.60 12.23
C TYR A 354 7.44 -4.86 11.07
N LEU A 355 6.86 -3.70 10.83
CA LEU A 355 7.41 -2.68 9.99
C LEU A 355 7.04 -1.33 10.59
N LEU A 356 8.05 -0.62 11.13
CA LEU A 356 7.90 0.74 11.66
C LEU A 356 8.58 1.70 10.69
N HIS A 357 7.81 2.59 10.08
CA HIS A 357 8.29 3.59 9.12
C HIS A 357 8.02 5.01 9.61
N PRO A 358 8.75 6.01 9.09
CA PRO A 358 8.35 7.40 9.29
C PRO A 358 7.00 7.69 8.66
N LEU A 359 6.26 8.67 9.19
CA LEU A 359 5.06 9.19 8.56
C LEU A 359 5.43 9.78 7.21
N MET A 360 4.76 9.25 6.19
CA MET A 360 4.79 9.78 4.85
C MET A 360 3.45 10.43 4.54
N ALA A 361 3.49 11.51 3.77
CA ALA A 361 2.33 12.10 3.15
C ALA A 361 2.39 11.81 1.65
N PRO A 362 1.77 10.73 1.16
CA PRO A 362 1.79 10.40 -0.27
C PRO A 362 1.05 11.47 -1.08
N PRO A 363 1.58 11.93 -2.22
CA PRO A 363 0.91 12.90 -3.08
C PRO A 363 -0.54 12.48 -3.41
N GLY A 364 -1.46 13.44 -3.32
CA GLY A 364 -2.88 13.24 -3.58
C GLY A 364 -3.72 12.73 -2.39
N THR A 365 -3.11 12.43 -1.25
CA THR A 365 -3.86 12.07 -0.03
C THR A 365 -4.32 13.30 0.76
N LYS A 366 -5.40 13.18 1.57
CA LYS A 366 -5.88 14.23 2.49
C LYS A 366 -4.75 14.77 3.37
N LEU A 367 -3.91 13.87 3.88
CA LEU A 367 -2.75 14.23 4.69
C LEU A 367 -1.74 15.08 3.91
N TRP A 368 -1.44 14.72 2.66
CA TRP A 368 -0.53 15.49 1.81
C TRP A 368 -1.04 16.88 1.53
N TYR A 369 -2.32 17.04 1.16
CA TYR A 369 -2.90 18.36 0.94
C TYR A 369 -2.86 19.22 2.21
N LYS A 370 -3.21 18.65 3.36
CA LYS A 370 -3.10 19.32 4.67
C LYS A 370 -1.67 19.79 4.93
N TYR A 371 -0.69 18.88 4.88
CA TYR A 371 0.68 19.19 5.27
C TYR A 371 1.37 20.10 4.25
N LYS A 372 0.99 20.03 2.98
CA LYS A 372 1.47 20.94 1.94
C LYS A 372 0.99 22.37 2.19
N ARG A 373 -0.28 22.57 2.55
CA ARG A 373 -0.78 23.90 2.99
C ARG A 373 -0.04 24.40 4.24
N GLU A 374 0.33 23.50 5.14
CA GLU A 374 1.11 23.85 6.32
C GLU A 374 2.62 24.07 6.01
N SER A 375 3.04 23.99 4.74
CA SER A 375 4.45 24.08 4.33
C SER A 375 5.35 23.04 5.02
N ARG A 376 4.82 21.83 5.23
CA ARG A 376 5.50 20.73 5.93
C ARG A 376 5.85 19.55 5.04
N VAL A 377 5.51 19.57 3.75
CA VAL A 377 5.94 18.53 2.80
C VAL A 377 7.22 18.98 2.12
N ILE A 378 8.23 18.10 2.08
CA ILE A 378 9.51 18.37 1.44
C ILE A 378 9.57 17.76 0.04
N ASP A 379 10.43 18.32 -0.80
CA ASP A 379 10.82 17.69 -2.05
C ASP A 379 11.82 16.56 -1.76
N VAL A 380 11.40 15.31 -1.93
CA VAL A 380 12.24 14.14 -1.65
C VAL A 380 13.44 14.03 -2.60
N GLU A 381 13.40 14.69 -3.76
CA GLU A 381 14.54 14.79 -4.68
C GLU A 381 15.72 15.56 -4.04
N SER A 382 15.47 16.37 -3.00
CA SER A 382 16.52 17.05 -2.25
C SER A 382 17.24 16.14 -1.23
N THR A 383 16.83 14.87 -1.11
CA THR A 383 17.42 13.91 -0.17
C THR A 383 18.43 13.00 -0.88
N VAL A 384 19.45 12.51 -0.15
CA VAL A 384 20.41 11.54 -0.72
C VAL A 384 19.76 10.17 -0.97
N LEU A 385 18.53 9.97 -0.50
CA LEU A 385 17.73 8.75 -0.57
C LEU A 385 16.47 8.90 -1.42
N LYS A 386 16.51 9.73 -2.48
CA LYS A 386 15.37 10.02 -3.37
C LYS A 386 14.59 8.79 -3.90
N ASN A 387 15.25 7.65 -4.06
CA ASN A 387 14.65 6.37 -4.50
C ASN A 387 14.36 5.40 -3.33
N SER A 388 14.30 5.90 -2.11
CA SER A 388 14.09 5.12 -0.88
C SER A 388 13.16 5.87 0.07
N THR A 389 12.04 6.33 -0.49
CA THR A 389 11.02 7.15 0.15
C THR A 389 10.44 6.51 1.41
N ASP A 390 10.46 5.19 1.52
CA ASP A 390 9.82 4.49 2.65
C ASP A 390 10.64 4.57 3.95
N ILE A 391 11.87 5.08 3.89
CA ILE A 391 12.80 5.14 5.04
C ILE A 391 13.01 6.58 5.53
N VAL A 392 12.87 7.57 4.63
CA VAL A 392 13.09 8.98 4.94
C VAL A 392 11.75 9.70 4.94
N PRO A 393 11.37 10.40 6.03
CA PRO A 393 10.14 11.16 6.05
C PRO A 393 10.12 12.17 4.89
N ASN A 394 8.99 12.33 4.21
CA ASN A 394 8.77 13.45 3.29
C ASN A 394 8.05 14.63 3.97
N ILE A 395 7.97 14.60 5.30
CA ILE A 395 7.29 15.62 6.11
C ILE A 395 8.23 16.23 7.16
N VAL A 396 7.88 17.43 7.62
CA VAL A 396 8.43 18.07 8.81
C VAL A 396 7.45 17.82 9.97
N PRO A 397 7.81 17.00 10.98
CA PRO A 397 6.92 16.77 12.13
C PRO A 397 6.77 18.05 12.97
N LYS A 398 5.65 18.18 13.71
CA LYS A 398 5.41 19.33 14.60
C LYS A 398 6.11 19.22 15.95
N SER A 399 6.13 18.02 16.51
CA SER A 399 6.50 17.77 17.92
C SER A 399 7.89 17.17 18.09
N MET A 400 8.64 17.02 17.00
CA MET A 400 10.05 16.64 16.95
C MET A 400 10.67 17.10 15.63
N SER A 401 11.98 17.27 15.60
CA SER A 401 12.72 17.45 14.36
C SER A 401 12.77 16.16 13.53
N ARG A 402 13.06 16.30 12.23
CA ARG A 402 13.29 15.14 11.35
C ARG A 402 14.47 14.29 11.82
N VAL A 403 15.54 14.92 12.31
CA VAL A 403 16.72 14.24 12.87
C VAL A 403 16.33 13.40 14.09
N GLU A 404 15.48 13.92 14.97
CA GLU A 404 14.97 13.17 16.12
C GLU A 404 14.06 12.00 15.71
N LEU A 405 13.15 12.20 14.74
CA LEU A 405 12.32 11.13 14.18
C LEU A 405 13.18 9.99 13.62
N MET A 406 14.16 10.32 12.78
CA MET A 406 15.07 9.34 12.18
C MET A 406 15.97 8.67 13.24
N GLY A 407 16.47 9.43 14.22
CA GLY A 407 17.26 8.90 15.33
C GLY A 407 16.46 7.93 16.22
N GLY A 408 15.19 8.23 16.46
CA GLY A 408 14.27 7.37 17.21
C GLY A 408 13.99 6.05 16.48
N LEU A 409 13.73 6.10 15.16
CA LEU A 409 13.59 4.92 14.30
C LEU A 409 14.85 4.02 14.37
N LEU A 410 16.03 4.63 14.22
CA LEU A 410 17.32 3.94 14.33
C LEU A 410 17.49 3.22 15.67
N SER A 411 17.20 3.93 16.77
CA SER A 411 17.29 3.40 18.13
C SER A 411 16.33 2.22 18.33
N PHE A 412 15.08 2.38 17.90
CA PHE A 412 14.07 1.34 17.97
C PHE A 412 14.48 0.08 17.19
N TRP A 413 14.86 0.22 15.92
CA TRP A 413 15.25 -0.91 15.08
C TRP A 413 16.44 -1.69 15.66
N ASN A 414 17.45 -0.99 16.17
CA ASN A 414 18.63 -1.63 16.79
C ASN A 414 18.25 -2.44 18.04
N LYS A 415 17.34 -1.94 18.88
CA LYS A 415 16.91 -2.65 20.10
C LYS A 415 16.02 -3.85 19.80
N VAL A 416 15.04 -3.68 18.91
CA VAL A 416 14.01 -4.69 18.64
C VAL A 416 14.54 -5.85 17.78
N SER A 417 15.58 -5.60 16.98
CA SER A 417 16.29 -6.62 16.19
C SER A 417 17.24 -7.50 17.01
N ASP A 418 17.46 -7.21 18.30
CA ASP A 418 18.24 -8.07 19.18
C ASP A 418 17.60 -9.47 19.32
N VAL A 419 18.45 -10.49 19.22
CA VAL A 419 18.06 -11.90 19.19
C VAL A 419 17.47 -12.39 20.51
N GLU A 420 17.95 -11.88 21.65
CA GLU A 420 17.44 -12.30 22.97
C GLU A 420 16.07 -11.67 23.22
N HIS A 421 15.91 -10.38 22.91
CA HIS A 421 14.61 -9.72 22.98
C HIS A 421 13.59 -10.35 22.02
N ASN A 422 13.96 -10.66 20.78
CA ASN A 422 13.08 -11.35 19.84
C ASN A 422 12.72 -12.76 20.34
N PHE A 423 13.70 -13.52 20.85
CA PHE A 423 13.47 -14.85 21.40
C PHE A 423 12.44 -14.84 22.52
N LEU A 424 12.50 -13.87 23.45
CA LEU A 424 11.54 -13.74 24.54
C LEU A 424 10.12 -13.48 24.02
N ARG A 425 9.96 -12.56 23.05
CA ARG A 425 8.66 -12.29 22.43
C ARG A 425 8.11 -13.51 21.67
N ALA A 426 8.97 -14.19 20.90
CA ALA A 426 8.60 -15.42 20.19
C ALA A 426 8.24 -16.55 21.15
N GLN A 427 8.94 -16.67 22.28
CA GLN A 427 8.63 -17.64 23.30
C GLN A 427 7.26 -17.36 23.93
N ALA A 428 6.98 -16.11 24.27
CA ALA A 428 5.71 -15.68 24.85
C ALA A 428 4.54 -15.82 23.86
N TYR A 429 4.76 -15.55 22.57
CA TYR A 429 3.81 -15.88 21.50
C TYR A 429 3.42 -17.36 21.52
N ILE A 430 4.40 -18.28 21.54
CA ILE A 430 4.13 -19.73 21.58
C ILE A 430 3.35 -20.13 22.85
N ASP A 431 3.70 -19.54 23.99
CA ASP A 431 3.00 -19.79 25.26
C ASP A 431 1.54 -19.34 25.19
N GLY A 432 1.30 -18.17 24.59
CA GLY A 432 -0.02 -17.54 24.43
C GLY A 432 -0.96 -18.22 23.44
N ILE A 433 -0.50 -19.18 22.63
CA ILE A 433 -1.38 -19.96 21.75
C ILE A 433 -2.36 -20.77 22.61
N GLN A 434 -3.65 -20.50 22.49
CA GLN A 434 -4.73 -21.20 23.21
C GLN A 434 -5.44 -22.22 22.32
N ARG A 435 -5.61 -21.90 21.03
CA ARG A 435 -6.26 -22.78 20.06
C ARG A 435 -5.25 -23.30 19.04
N ILE A 436 -5.22 -24.61 18.85
CA ILE A 436 -4.45 -25.23 17.77
C ILE A 436 -5.33 -25.28 16.51
N PRO A 437 -4.90 -24.67 15.39
CA PRO A 437 -5.61 -24.74 14.12
C PRO A 437 -5.90 -26.17 13.65
N ASN A 438 -7.11 -26.41 13.14
CA ASN A 438 -7.48 -27.69 12.53
C ASN A 438 -7.07 -27.72 11.06
N ILE A 439 -5.82 -28.09 10.82
CA ILE A 439 -5.20 -28.19 9.49
C ILE A 439 -4.72 -29.62 9.29
N LYS A 440 -4.88 -30.14 8.07
CA LYS A 440 -4.43 -31.46 7.66
C LYS A 440 -2.94 -31.62 7.91
N ASN A 441 -2.59 -32.70 8.62
CA ASN A 441 -1.21 -33.14 8.73
C ASN A 441 -0.78 -33.77 7.40
N PRO A 442 0.23 -33.24 6.69
CA PRO A 442 0.71 -33.81 5.42
C PRO A 442 1.30 -35.23 5.60
N GLY A 443 1.65 -35.63 6.83
CA GLY A 443 2.29 -36.90 7.11
C GLY A 443 3.76 -36.93 6.69
N ILE A 444 4.50 -37.94 7.16
CA ILE A 444 5.97 -38.02 7.01
C ILE A 444 6.37 -38.16 5.53
N ALA A 445 5.60 -38.90 4.73
CA ALA A 445 5.92 -39.13 3.32
C ALA A 445 5.87 -37.85 2.47
N GLU A 446 4.89 -36.98 2.70
CA GLU A 446 4.82 -35.69 2.01
C GLU A 446 5.85 -34.69 2.56
N LEU A 447 6.12 -34.71 3.88
CA LEU A 447 7.21 -33.91 4.47
C LEU A 447 8.59 -34.29 3.89
N MET A 448 8.84 -35.58 3.60
CA MET A 448 10.05 -36.03 2.93
C MET A 448 10.22 -35.47 1.51
N LYS A 449 9.15 -35.04 0.84
CA LYS A 449 9.24 -34.33 -0.45
C LYS A 449 9.73 -32.89 -0.28
N MET A 450 9.54 -32.30 0.90
CA MET A 450 10.10 -30.99 1.30
C MET A 450 11.50 -31.12 1.92
N ARG A 451 12.17 -32.28 1.76
CA ARG A 451 13.48 -32.56 2.38
C ARG A 451 14.54 -31.53 2.02
N LYS A 452 14.48 -30.91 0.83
CA LYS A 452 15.49 -29.96 0.38
C LYS A 452 15.47 -28.70 1.25
N GLU A 453 14.30 -28.11 1.45
CA GLU A 453 14.12 -26.92 2.29
C GLU A 453 14.43 -27.23 3.74
N ILE A 454 13.89 -28.34 4.28
CA ILE A 454 14.16 -28.78 5.64
C ILE A 454 15.66 -29.01 5.86
N PHE A 455 16.33 -29.67 4.90
CA PHE A 455 17.77 -29.90 4.94
C PHE A 455 18.55 -28.58 4.86
N ASN A 456 18.19 -27.67 3.96
CA ASN A 456 18.85 -26.38 3.84
C ASN A 456 18.71 -25.54 5.12
N THR A 457 17.52 -25.50 5.72
CA THR A 457 17.26 -24.86 7.01
C THR A 457 18.10 -25.52 8.10
N PHE A 458 18.13 -26.85 8.16
CA PHE A 458 18.94 -27.60 9.13
C PHE A 458 20.43 -27.30 9.00
N ILE A 459 20.98 -27.32 7.78
CA ILE A 459 22.38 -27.01 7.49
C ILE A 459 22.69 -25.56 7.88
N TYR A 460 21.80 -24.62 7.55
CA TYR A 460 21.98 -23.23 7.92
C TYR A 460 22.06 -23.07 9.44
N PHE A 461 21.08 -23.56 10.20
CA PHE A 461 21.09 -23.40 11.64
C PHE A 461 22.20 -24.20 12.33
N SER A 462 22.58 -25.36 11.79
CA SER A 462 23.65 -26.19 12.36
C SER A 462 25.05 -25.60 12.15
N PHE A 463 25.31 -24.94 11.01
CA PHE A 463 26.68 -24.57 10.63
C PHE A 463 26.89 -23.09 10.29
N LYS A 464 25.86 -22.39 9.77
CA LYS A 464 25.99 -21.00 9.26
C LYS A 464 25.42 -19.94 10.19
N ALA A 465 24.34 -20.23 10.91
CA ALA A 465 23.76 -19.32 11.88
C ALA A 465 24.74 -19.09 13.05
N ASN A 466 24.77 -17.86 13.57
CA ASN A 466 25.57 -17.54 14.75
C ASN A 466 25.05 -18.31 15.98
N LYS A 467 25.86 -18.37 17.04
CA LYS A 467 25.57 -19.17 18.24
C LYS A 467 24.27 -18.75 18.94
N LYS A 468 23.98 -17.44 19.01
CA LYS A 468 22.75 -16.93 19.63
C LYS A 468 21.53 -17.33 18.82
N ASP A 469 21.58 -17.14 17.51
CA ASP A 469 20.49 -17.49 16.59
C ASP A 469 20.17 -18.99 16.61
N ARG A 470 21.22 -19.83 16.51
CA ARG A 470 21.08 -21.28 16.59
C ARG A 470 20.42 -21.71 17.90
N SER A 471 20.85 -21.12 19.02
CA SER A 471 20.32 -21.44 20.34
C SER A 471 18.85 -21.04 20.45
N ALA A 472 18.49 -19.82 20.03
CA ALA A 472 17.12 -19.32 20.03
C ALA A 472 16.21 -20.20 19.16
N PHE A 473 16.59 -20.44 17.91
CA PHE A 473 15.83 -21.28 16.98
C PHE A 473 15.58 -22.69 17.54
N LEU A 474 16.62 -23.39 18.02
CA LEU A 474 16.47 -24.74 18.56
C LEU A 474 15.61 -24.77 19.84
N LYS A 475 15.64 -23.73 20.67
CA LYS A 475 14.77 -23.61 21.85
C LYS A 475 13.31 -23.41 21.43
N LEU A 476 13.05 -22.54 20.47
CA LEU A 476 11.70 -22.29 19.94
C LEU A 476 11.12 -23.54 19.28
N ILE A 477 11.90 -24.25 18.46
CA ILE A 477 11.47 -25.52 17.84
C ILE A 477 11.08 -26.55 18.90
N ARG A 478 11.93 -26.79 19.91
CA ARG A 478 11.62 -27.74 20.99
C ARG A 478 10.36 -27.34 21.76
N LYS A 479 10.18 -26.05 22.01
CA LYS A 479 8.99 -25.53 22.70
C LYS A 479 7.73 -25.72 21.85
N MET A 480 7.80 -25.43 20.55
CA MET A 480 6.68 -25.64 19.65
C MET A 480 6.33 -27.11 19.50
N ILE A 481 7.31 -28.03 19.40
CA ILE A 481 7.04 -29.48 19.38
C ILE A 481 6.27 -29.91 20.63
N LYS A 482 6.64 -29.38 21.81
CA LYS A 482 5.91 -29.67 23.07
C LYS A 482 4.48 -29.10 23.07
N LYS A 483 4.26 -27.96 22.42
CA LYS A 483 2.95 -27.30 22.31
C LYS A 483 2.05 -27.99 21.29
N SER A 484 2.55 -28.16 20.06
CA SER A 484 1.92 -28.90 18.96
C SER A 484 2.93 -29.15 17.84
N PRO A 485 3.23 -30.42 17.49
CA PRO A 485 4.08 -30.75 16.34
C PRO A 485 3.57 -30.21 15.00
N LEU A 486 2.25 -29.99 14.88
CA LEU A 486 1.63 -29.45 13.65
C LEU A 486 2.04 -28.00 13.37
N LEU A 487 2.46 -27.26 14.40
CA LEU A 487 2.79 -25.84 14.29
C LEU A 487 4.30 -25.57 14.20
N VAL A 488 5.14 -26.60 14.07
CA VAL A 488 6.60 -26.41 13.94
C VAL A 488 6.97 -25.51 12.76
N ASN A 489 6.23 -25.58 11.65
CA ASN A 489 6.44 -24.70 10.50
C ASN A 489 6.22 -23.22 10.83
N ARG A 490 5.41 -22.87 11.84
CA ARG A 490 5.24 -21.49 12.31
C ARG A 490 6.54 -20.95 12.90
N VAL A 491 7.31 -21.76 13.61
CA VAL A 491 8.63 -21.32 14.14
C VAL A 491 9.62 -21.09 13.00
N ILE A 492 9.61 -21.94 11.97
CA ILE A 492 10.46 -21.73 10.80
C ILE A 492 10.09 -20.41 10.13
N PHE A 493 8.80 -20.18 9.88
CA PHE A 493 8.27 -18.94 9.31
C PHE A 493 8.68 -17.71 10.13
N LEU A 494 8.33 -17.68 11.42
CA LEU A 494 8.64 -16.57 12.34
C LEU A 494 10.14 -16.26 12.38
N TYR A 495 10.98 -17.29 12.47
CA TYR A 495 12.41 -17.08 12.57
C TYR A 495 13.03 -16.67 11.23
N THR A 496 12.52 -17.17 10.11
CA THR A 496 12.90 -16.72 8.78
C THR A 496 12.59 -15.23 8.61
N ASN A 497 11.39 -14.80 8.98
CA ASN A 497 10.99 -13.39 8.91
C ASN A 497 11.79 -12.52 9.88
N TYR A 498 12.10 -13.01 11.09
CA TYR A 498 13.04 -12.33 11.99
C TYR A 498 14.41 -12.11 11.32
N LEU A 499 15.00 -13.14 10.72
CA LEU A 499 16.29 -13.02 10.04
C LEU A 499 16.23 -12.03 8.87
N MET A 500 15.15 -12.07 8.08
CA MET A 500 14.91 -11.09 7.01
C MET A 500 14.80 -9.67 7.57
N GLY A 501 14.07 -9.49 8.67
CA GLY A 501 13.93 -8.22 9.38
C GLY A 501 15.26 -7.67 9.89
N VAL A 502 16.13 -8.50 10.48
CA VAL A 502 17.48 -8.09 10.92
C VAL A 502 18.31 -7.60 9.73
N LYS A 503 18.20 -8.27 8.56
CA LYS A 503 18.92 -7.86 7.35
C LYS A 503 18.39 -6.55 6.79
N ARG A 504 17.06 -6.38 6.77
CA ARG A 504 16.37 -5.14 6.39
C ARG A 504 16.83 -3.98 7.28
N VAL A 505 16.75 -4.15 8.60
CA VAL A 505 17.19 -3.17 9.60
C VAL A 505 18.64 -2.75 9.36
N LYS A 506 19.55 -3.70 9.10
CA LYS A 506 20.95 -3.35 8.82
C LYS A 506 21.10 -2.43 7.60
N ILE A 507 20.30 -2.66 6.56
CA ILE A 507 20.31 -1.81 5.35
C ILE A 507 19.71 -0.43 5.67
N TYR A 508 18.55 -0.40 6.33
CA TYR A 508 17.88 0.83 6.76
C TYR A 508 18.75 1.69 7.67
N THR A 509 19.39 1.09 8.68
CA THR A 509 20.28 1.79 9.62
C THR A 509 21.41 2.49 8.88
N ASN A 510 22.03 1.86 7.88
CA ASN A 510 23.11 2.50 7.12
C ASN A 510 22.60 3.71 6.32
N MET A 511 21.49 3.53 5.60
CA MET A 511 20.88 4.57 4.78
C MET A 511 20.43 5.76 5.64
N LEU A 512 19.69 5.48 6.71
CA LEU A 512 19.16 6.50 7.60
C LEU A 512 20.26 7.25 8.36
N SER A 513 21.33 6.56 8.75
CA SER A 513 22.49 7.21 9.39
C SER A 513 23.18 8.22 8.46
N GLU A 514 23.27 7.91 7.16
CA GLU A 514 23.82 8.82 6.16
C GLU A 514 22.92 10.06 6.00
N GLN A 515 21.60 9.88 5.92
CA GLN A 515 20.64 10.98 5.83
C GLN A 515 20.69 11.87 7.09
N ILE A 516 20.70 11.28 8.30
CA ILE A 516 20.85 12.02 9.57
C ILE A 516 22.14 12.86 9.53
N LYS A 517 23.27 12.28 9.15
CA LYS A 517 24.54 13.00 9.06
C LYS A 517 24.46 14.18 8.09
N ASN A 518 23.70 14.03 7.00
CA ASN A 518 23.51 15.11 6.02
C ASN A 518 22.60 16.22 6.56
N GLU A 519 21.46 15.88 7.17
CA GLU A 519 20.53 16.87 7.74
C GLU A 519 21.09 17.60 8.96
N SER A 520 22.05 17.01 9.68
CA SER A 520 22.71 17.63 10.83
C SER A 520 23.82 18.64 10.47
N LYS A 521 24.14 18.85 9.18
CA LYS A 521 25.14 19.84 8.78
C LYS A 521 24.57 21.26 8.89
N SER A 522 25.40 22.24 9.25
CA SER A 522 24.97 23.63 9.42
C SER A 522 24.53 24.32 8.12
N ASP A 523 24.99 23.82 6.96
CA ASP A 523 24.66 24.33 5.63
C ASP A 523 23.51 23.58 4.95
N PHE A 524 22.93 22.59 5.62
CA PHE A 524 21.81 21.84 5.08
C PHE A 524 20.53 22.68 5.08
N SER A 525 19.83 22.69 3.94
CA SER A 525 18.51 23.32 3.79
C SER A 525 17.53 22.34 3.18
N LEU A 526 16.31 22.33 3.71
CA LEU A 526 15.21 21.53 3.16
C LEU A 526 14.48 22.32 2.09
N ASN A 527 14.30 21.71 0.92
CA ASN A 527 13.41 22.24 -0.09
C ASN A 527 11.98 21.88 0.30
N ILE A 528 11.26 22.84 0.87
CA ILE A 528 9.82 22.69 1.14
C ILE A 528 9.08 22.81 -0.19
N LEU A 529 8.20 21.85 -0.48
CA LEU A 529 7.34 21.94 -1.65
C LEU A 529 6.48 23.20 -1.54
N ASN A 530 6.32 23.92 -2.65
CA ASN A 530 5.43 25.07 -2.69
C ASN A 530 4.07 24.64 -2.14
N SER A 531 3.59 25.39 -1.15
CA SER A 531 2.32 25.17 -0.49
C SER A 531 1.08 25.27 -1.37
N ASP A 532 1.24 25.74 -2.61
CA ASP A 532 0.20 25.75 -3.62
C ASP A 532 -0.22 24.32 -3.97
N VAL A 533 -1.45 23.98 -3.61
CA VAL A 533 -2.07 22.71 -3.95
C VAL A 533 -2.57 22.79 -5.39
N PRO A 534 -2.11 21.91 -6.30
CA PRO A 534 -2.61 21.90 -7.67
C PRO A 534 -4.10 21.56 -7.67
N ILE A 535 -4.90 22.42 -8.30
CA ILE A 535 -6.31 22.15 -8.59
C ILE A 535 -6.35 21.33 -9.88
N SER A 536 -7.14 20.25 -9.90
CA SER A 536 -7.31 19.46 -11.12
C SER A 536 -7.84 20.32 -12.27
N GLU A 537 -7.35 20.07 -13.49
CA GLU A 537 -7.82 20.77 -14.69
C GLU A 537 -9.34 20.66 -14.90
N ASN A 538 -9.97 19.57 -14.47
CA ASN A 538 -11.41 19.40 -14.59
C ASN A 538 -12.19 20.24 -13.57
N ILE A 539 -11.65 20.41 -12.36
CA ILE A 539 -12.20 21.37 -11.38
C ILE A 539 -12.02 22.79 -11.92
N ILE A 540 -10.86 23.10 -12.52
CA ILE A 540 -10.62 24.41 -13.14
C ILE A 540 -11.61 24.66 -14.28
N LYS A 541 -11.82 23.70 -15.19
CA LYS A 541 -12.76 23.84 -16.32
C LYS A 541 -14.19 24.06 -15.88
N ASN A 542 -14.60 23.47 -14.75
CA ASN A 542 -15.96 23.57 -14.22
C ASN A 542 -16.06 24.51 -13.00
N ILE A 543 -15.05 25.36 -12.76
CA ILE A 543 -14.91 26.08 -11.48
C ILE A 543 -16.09 26.99 -11.18
N SER A 544 -16.64 27.65 -12.21
CA SER A 544 -17.80 28.53 -12.06
C SER A 544 -19.03 27.74 -11.59
N GLU A 545 -19.32 26.60 -12.22
CA GLU A 545 -20.49 25.78 -11.87
C GLU A 545 -20.34 25.14 -10.48
N ILE A 546 -19.15 24.63 -10.18
CA ILE A 546 -18.78 24.10 -8.86
C ILE A 546 -18.96 25.17 -7.78
N PHE A 547 -18.46 26.38 -8.03
CA PHE A 547 -18.52 27.49 -7.09
C PHE A 547 -19.96 27.95 -6.86
N HIS A 548 -20.75 28.18 -7.92
CA HIS A 548 -22.15 28.59 -7.78
C HIS A 548 -22.94 27.56 -6.98
N PHE A 549 -22.86 26.29 -7.38
CA PHE A 549 -23.57 25.22 -6.71
C PHE A 549 -23.17 25.07 -5.23
N THR A 550 -21.87 25.17 -4.92
CA THR A 550 -21.38 25.08 -3.53
C THR A 550 -21.79 26.30 -2.71
N SER A 551 -21.73 27.49 -3.31
CA SER A 551 -22.10 28.74 -2.65
C SER A 551 -23.58 28.76 -2.29
N ASP A 552 -24.46 28.24 -3.15
CA ASP A 552 -25.89 28.09 -2.85
C ASP A 552 -26.11 27.24 -1.60
N ILE A 553 -25.40 26.12 -1.47
CA ILE A 553 -25.48 25.24 -0.29
C ILE A 553 -24.93 25.94 0.96
N ILE A 554 -23.80 26.65 0.84
CA ILE A 554 -23.19 27.37 1.96
C ILE A 554 -24.11 28.47 2.45
N ILE A 555 -24.71 29.27 1.56
CA ILE A 555 -25.62 30.36 1.92
C ILE A 555 -26.88 29.83 2.63
N GLU A 556 -27.36 28.64 2.25
CA GLU A 556 -28.48 27.99 2.95
C GLU A 556 -28.16 27.60 4.41
N HIS A 557 -26.89 27.42 4.77
CA HIS A 557 -26.50 26.76 6.02
C HIS A 557 -25.52 27.55 6.91
N LEU A 558 -24.79 28.52 6.37
CA LEU A 558 -23.75 29.27 7.06
C LEU A 558 -24.11 30.76 7.18
N THR A 559 -24.03 31.28 8.40
CA THR A 559 -24.36 32.68 8.71
C THR A 559 -23.15 33.63 8.69
N SER A 560 -21.92 33.11 8.59
CA SER A 560 -20.69 33.90 8.60
C SER A 560 -20.02 33.96 7.22
N LYS A 561 -19.78 35.17 6.74
CA LYS A 561 -19.09 35.44 5.47
C LYS A 561 -17.60 35.09 5.52
N GLU A 562 -16.97 35.24 6.69
CA GLU A 562 -15.55 34.94 6.89
C GLU A 562 -15.28 33.43 6.78
N LEU A 563 -16.20 32.61 7.27
CA LEU A 563 -16.07 31.14 7.25
C LEU A 563 -16.50 30.52 5.91
N ALA A 564 -17.27 31.24 5.08
CA ALA A 564 -17.76 30.73 3.80
C ALA A 564 -16.63 30.38 2.82
N GLN A 565 -15.52 31.11 2.87
CA GLN A 565 -14.35 30.88 2.01
C GLN A 565 -13.65 29.56 2.37
N ASP A 566 -13.41 29.34 3.66
CA ASP A 566 -12.76 28.12 4.15
C ASP A 566 -13.65 26.89 3.87
N VAL A 567 -14.96 27.01 4.11
CA VAL A 567 -15.92 25.94 3.84
C VAL A 567 -15.99 25.61 2.35
N LEU A 568 -15.94 26.60 1.46
CA LEU A 568 -15.90 26.38 0.01
C LEU A 568 -14.63 25.61 -0.38
N ILE A 569 -13.46 26.08 0.07
CA ILE A 569 -12.17 25.45 -0.24
C ILE A 569 -12.14 24.02 0.30
N GLU A 570 -12.56 23.82 1.53
CA GLU A 570 -12.65 22.48 2.12
C GLU A 570 -13.69 21.62 1.42
N SER A 571 -14.83 22.15 0.97
CA SER A 571 -15.84 21.39 0.23
C SER A 571 -15.32 20.89 -1.11
N VAL A 572 -14.66 21.75 -1.87
CA VAL A 572 -14.09 21.38 -3.18
C VAL A 572 -12.90 20.45 -3.00
N THR A 573 -12.08 20.67 -1.97
CA THR A 573 -10.99 19.76 -1.60
C THR A 573 -11.54 18.40 -1.18
N ASP A 574 -12.55 18.37 -0.32
CA ASP A 574 -13.19 17.15 0.18
C ASP A 574 -13.92 16.41 -0.95
N PHE A 575 -14.53 17.13 -1.88
CA PHE A 575 -15.10 16.56 -3.10
C PHE A 575 -14.03 15.95 -4.00
N ASN A 576 -12.94 16.67 -4.26
CA ASN A 576 -11.80 16.16 -4.99
C ASN A 576 -11.19 14.93 -4.29
N ASP A 577 -11.12 14.93 -2.96
CA ASP A 577 -10.54 13.86 -2.17
C ASP A 577 -11.43 12.62 -2.10
N LEU A 578 -12.75 12.80 -2.05
CA LEU A 578 -13.71 11.70 -1.94
C LEU A 578 -14.07 11.08 -3.29
N PHE A 579 -14.20 11.92 -4.31
CA PHE A 579 -14.79 11.56 -5.59
C PHE A 579 -13.82 11.72 -6.76
N GLY A 580 -12.62 12.26 -6.50
CA GLY A 580 -11.66 12.60 -7.54
C GLY A 580 -12.10 13.81 -8.34
N ALA A 581 -11.21 14.27 -9.22
CA ALA A 581 -11.54 15.24 -10.26
C ALA A 581 -11.66 14.58 -11.64
N ASP A 582 -12.15 13.35 -11.64
CA ASP A 582 -12.19 12.44 -12.76
C ASP A 582 -13.57 12.53 -13.45
N PHE A 583 -13.94 13.75 -13.84
CA PHE A 583 -15.15 14.11 -14.58
C PHE A 583 -14.83 15.15 -15.64
N ILE A 584 -15.51 15.11 -16.78
CA ILE A 584 -15.33 16.10 -17.85
C ILE A 584 -16.32 17.26 -17.63
N GLU A 585 -17.57 16.93 -17.33
CA GLU A 585 -18.66 17.87 -17.04
C GLU A 585 -19.09 17.75 -15.58
N PHE A 586 -19.54 18.85 -14.99
CA PHE A 586 -20.03 18.89 -13.62
C PHE A 586 -21.54 18.58 -13.57
N ASP A 587 -21.88 17.33 -13.88
CA ASP A 587 -23.26 16.88 -14.05
C ASP A 587 -24.02 16.68 -12.72
N THR A 588 -25.27 16.18 -12.82
CA THR A 588 -26.15 15.97 -11.65
C THR A 588 -25.53 15.07 -10.58
N HIS A 589 -24.74 14.07 -10.98
CA HIS A 589 -24.07 13.16 -10.07
C HIS A 589 -22.95 13.88 -9.29
N GLN A 590 -22.10 14.65 -9.97
CA GLN A 590 -21.03 15.43 -9.32
C GLN A 590 -21.62 16.51 -8.42
N LYS A 591 -22.72 17.15 -8.81
CA LYS A 591 -23.48 18.07 -7.95
C LYS A 591 -23.96 17.40 -6.67
N GLN A 592 -24.56 16.21 -6.76
CA GLN A 592 -24.99 15.47 -5.56
C GLN A 592 -23.80 15.11 -4.65
N ASN A 593 -22.71 14.65 -5.23
CA ASN A 593 -21.48 14.32 -4.51
C ASN A 593 -20.86 15.54 -3.82
N LEU A 594 -20.74 16.66 -4.54
CA LEU A 594 -20.25 17.92 -3.97
C LEU A 594 -21.18 18.41 -2.85
N ARG A 595 -22.50 18.28 -3.01
CA ARG A 595 -23.47 18.61 -1.95
C ARG A 595 -23.24 17.81 -0.69
N VAL A 596 -22.98 16.50 -0.82
CA VAL A 596 -22.66 15.64 0.33
C VAL A 596 -21.38 16.12 1.02
N CYS A 597 -20.33 16.46 0.26
CA CYS A 597 -19.10 17.02 0.83
C CYS A 597 -19.35 18.34 1.54
N THR A 598 -20.04 19.28 0.90
CA THR A 598 -20.31 20.61 1.46
C THR A 598 -21.10 20.52 2.75
N VAL A 599 -22.20 19.76 2.75
CA VAL A 599 -23.01 19.55 3.95
C VAL A 599 -22.19 18.86 5.04
N ARG A 600 -21.31 17.92 4.67
CA ARG A 600 -20.42 17.25 5.62
C ARG A 600 -19.43 18.21 6.26
N VAL A 601 -18.71 19.00 5.47
CA VAL A 601 -17.73 20.01 5.92
C VAL A 601 -18.38 21.00 6.89
N ILE A 602 -19.57 21.49 6.53
CA ILE A 602 -20.37 22.39 7.37
C ILE A 602 -20.71 21.74 8.71
N ASN A 603 -21.09 20.46 8.71
CA ASN A 603 -21.48 19.74 9.92
C ASN A 603 -20.29 19.25 10.76
N SER A 604 -19.10 19.09 10.17
CA SER A 604 -17.94 18.48 10.82
C SER A 604 -17.00 19.46 11.51
N GLY A 605 -17.04 20.75 11.20
CA GLY A 605 -16.18 21.72 11.88
C GLY A 605 -16.85 22.46 13.03
N ASP A 606 -16.01 23.08 13.86
CA ASP A 606 -16.37 24.10 14.86
C ASP A 606 -16.79 25.44 14.19
N TRP A 607 -17.46 25.38 13.04
CA TRP A 607 -17.91 26.54 12.25
C TRP A 607 -19.13 27.23 12.88
N LYS A 608 -19.79 26.57 13.83
CA LYS A 608 -20.80 27.17 14.70
C LYS A 608 -20.09 27.83 15.88
N GLY A 609 -19.66 29.07 15.68
CA GLY A 609 -19.25 29.95 16.78
C GLY A 609 -20.27 29.87 17.92
N ASN A 610 -19.76 29.90 19.16
CA ASN A 610 -20.51 29.81 20.41
C ASN A 610 -21.96 30.32 20.31
N LYS A 611 -22.90 29.45 20.70
CA LYS A 611 -24.28 29.81 20.97
C LYS A 611 -24.32 30.88 22.07
N GLU A 612 -24.34 32.15 21.68
CA GLU A 612 -24.91 33.24 22.47
C GLU A 612 -24.93 34.56 21.66
N SER A 613 -26.01 34.77 20.92
CA SER A 613 -26.66 36.09 20.81
C SER A 613 -27.92 35.96 19.97
N LYS A 614 -29.04 36.21 20.63
CA LYS A 614 -30.31 36.54 19.98
C LYS A 614 -30.13 37.90 19.31
N GLU A 615 -30.20 37.94 17.98
CA GLU A 615 -30.90 39.00 17.26
C GLU A 615 -31.16 38.52 15.82
N LYS A 616 -32.45 38.28 15.55
CA LYS A 616 -32.99 38.18 14.19
C LYS A 616 -33.08 39.61 13.65
N GLU A 617 -32.52 39.85 12.47
CA GLU A 617 -33.19 40.43 11.28
C GLU A 617 -32.19 41.12 10.34
N ASN A 618 -32.37 40.82 9.05
CA ASN A 618 -31.98 41.65 7.89
C ASN A 618 -30.51 41.99 7.66
N VAL A 619 -29.75 41.02 7.11
CA VAL A 619 -28.61 41.34 6.23
C VAL A 619 -28.59 40.38 5.02
N ILE A 620 -29.69 40.30 4.26
CA ILE A 620 -29.73 39.55 2.98
C ILE A 620 -30.15 40.44 1.78
N SER A 621 -30.52 41.71 1.98
CA SER A 621 -31.01 42.55 0.87
C SER A 621 -29.98 43.48 0.20
N LYS A 622 -28.67 43.30 0.41
CA LYS A 622 -27.65 44.01 -0.38
C LYS A 622 -26.67 43.02 -1.02
N GLY A 623 -27.09 42.58 -2.20
CA GLY A 623 -26.38 41.86 -3.25
C GLY A 623 -24.92 41.48 -3.02
N LEU A 624 -24.69 40.18 -2.86
CA LEU A 624 -23.56 39.55 -3.55
C LEU A 624 -23.93 39.51 -5.03
N ASN A 625 -23.59 40.57 -5.78
CA ASN A 625 -23.73 40.56 -7.23
C ASN A 625 -22.52 39.82 -7.81
N LEU A 626 -22.62 38.49 -7.92
CA LEU A 626 -21.53 37.59 -8.30
C LEU A 626 -21.38 37.40 -9.82
N ASP A 627 -22.14 38.15 -10.63
CA ASP A 627 -22.01 38.13 -12.10
C ASP A 627 -20.73 38.83 -12.59
N ASN A 628 -20.00 39.52 -11.70
CA ASN A 628 -18.76 40.20 -12.02
C ASN A 628 -17.55 39.38 -11.57
N HIS A 629 -16.77 38.91 -12.55
CA HIS A 629 -15.52 38.17 -12.37
C HIS A 629 -14.52 38.88 -11.41
N GLN A 630 -14.63 40.20 -11.25
CA GLN A 630 -13.76 41.00 -10.37
C GLN A 630 -14.15 40.89 -8.88
N ASP A 631 -15.44 40.79 -8.56
CA ASP A 631 -15.90 40.63 -7.18
C ASP A 631 -15.66 39.19 -6.67
N LEU A 632 -15.70 38.22 -7.58
CA LEU A 632 -15.21 36.84 -7.40
C LEU A 632 -13.71 36.80 -7.03
N LEU A 633 -12.87 37.57 -7.73
CA LEU A 633 -11.43 37.69 -7.43
C LEU A 633 -11.17 38.39 -6.09
N ASN A 634 -11.99 39.38 -5.73
CA ASN A 634 -11.88 40.11 -4.46
C ASN A 634 -12.34 39.28 -3.25
N ILE A 635 -13.21 38.28 -3.44
CA ILE A 635 -13.56 37.30 -2.39
C ILE A 635 -12.40 36.32 -2.19
N LEU A 636 -11.71 35.92 -3.26
CA LEU A 636 -10.50 35.08 -3.18
C LEU A 636 -9.26 35.83 -2.68
N ASP A 637 -9.31 37.16 -2.55
CA ASP A 637 -8.18 38.06 -2.30
C ASP A 637 -7.50 37.85 -0.92
N ASN A 638 -8.17 37.17 0.01
CA ASN A 638 -7.58 36.82 1.31
C ASN A 638 -6.74 35.53 1.31
N ASN A 639 -6.77 34.76 0.21
CA ASN A 639 -6.02 33.50 0.09
C ASN A 639 -5.05 33.55 -1.11
N ILE A 640 -3.88 34.15 -0.87
CA ILE A 640 -2.80 34.43 -1.84
C ILE A 640 -2.38 33.19 -2.67
N ARG A 641 -2.57 31.97 -2.14
CA ARG A 641 -2.21 30.70 -2.80
C ARG A 641 -3.12 30.26 -3.95
N PHE A 642 -4.39 30.64 -3.92
CA PHE A 642 -5.35 30.29 -4.99
C PHE A 642 -5.24 31.25 -6.19
N LYS A 643 -4.84 32.50 -5.90
CA LYS A 643 -4.71 33.61 -6.84
C LYS A 643 -3.65 33.38 -7.93
N ASN A 644 -2.48 32.86 -7.57
CA ASN A 644 -1.35 32.79 -8.51
C ASN A 644 -1.54 31.78 -9.65
N GLN A 645 -2.32 30.71 -9.46
CA GLN A 645 -2.60 29.72 -10.50
C GLN A 645 -3.81 30.08 -11.39
N LEU A 646 -4.76 30.85 -10.88
CA LEU A 646 -5.97 31.29 -11.62
C LEU A 646 -5.77 32.58 -12.40
N LEU A 647 -4.81 33.44 -12.02
CA LEU A 647 -4.54 34.71 -12.72
C LEU A 647 -3.51 34.61 -13.85
N THR A 648 -2.80 33.49 -13.99
CA THR A 648 -1.81 33.26 -15.06
C THR A 648 -2.35 32.45 -16.25
N LYS A 649 -3.55 31.89 -16.15
CA LYS A 649 -4.28 31.22 -17.23
C LYS A 649 -5.59 31.95 -17.47
#